data_AF-A0A410E1T0-F1
#
_entry.id   AF-A0A410E1T0-F1
#
_cell.length_a   1.000
_cell.length_b   1.000
_cell.length_c   1.000
_cell.angle_alpha   90.00
_cell.angle_beta   90.00
_cell.angle_gamma   90.00
#
_symmetry.space_group_name_H-M   'P 1'
#
loop_
_entity.id
_entity.type
_entity.pdbx_description
1 polymer ?
#
loop_
_entity_poly.entity_id
_entity_poly.type
_entity_poly.pdbx_seq_one_letter_code
_entity_poly.pdbx_strand_id
1 'polypeptide(L)'
;MNEVYARIAKMTDFTAKSSNSSTNKMDQKATDAVQKLLKLPLINNIKDANEKKNNLNQLLDIFNDMPDMSSDSNSSGNKVNKSDIQTIKDLLAVKDISSVTDAKEKNETAIKLVDIFNKMPKTDATTDDKSKDTMNPDQLNSVKQLLSLPVLNSITNADEKLKVTNQMLDIFSSMPDMGTTDTDSKNKIDTKSIKSIQKFIALPRLDTLTDANAKADTAKQILDLSSELSKTMSNAPSSPKNDVKLTDAQIDSAITAIRETNGQYDFHYIGVIALILIGMYVISALFSLTMGLVMSGVAQKTVRDLRREVDEKLGRLPLKYFDMHAHGDILSRVTNDVDTIATTLQQSLTQIITSVITIIGYIIMMLTISPILTLIVIATLPLYVLATATIAKKSQKYFASQQKEIGLLSGHVEEMYTGHKIVKAFGHEKDSIEEFEAINSRLRNAGWKAQFVSGIMFPLMNFISNIGYVGISIVGGIWITKSLLGLGDILAFIQYSRSFTMPIVQTANIANVIQSTIACAERVFQILDEEEEIPDSADAVVLENPNGEVTFEHVDFRYVEDVPLIEDMNLDVKKGHTVAIVGPTGAGKTTLVNLLMRFYEINAGKIKIDGVNINDIKRSELRKMFGMVLQDTWLYNGSIKDNIAYGSEGATMEDIVRAAKAAHADHFIRTLPEGYDTVLNEEGTNISQGQKQLLTIARAILANPTILILDEATSSVDTRTEVLIQKAMANLMANRTSFVIAHRLSTIRDAELILVMNKGTIIEMGNHNQLLEKGGFYADLYNSQFSGADLETEAVG
;
A
#
# COMPACT_ATOMS: atom_id res chain seq x y z
N MET A 1 -37.97 22.34 -70.31
CA MET A 1 -37.24 21.44 -71.24
C MET A 1 -38.10 20.25 -71.67
N ASN A 2 -38.48 19.32 -70.78
CA ASN A 2 -39.33 18.18 -71.15
C ASN A 2 -40.70 18.58 -71.73
N GLU A 3 -41.26 19.70 -71.28
CA GLU A 3 -42.53 20.24 -71.78
C GLU A 3 -42.39 20.94 -73.15
N VAL A 4 -41.22 21.50 -73.44
CA VAL A 4 -40.85 22.05 -74.76
C VAL A 4 -40.64 20.89 -75.76
N TYR A 5 -39.99 19.80 -75.32
CA TYR A 5 -39.88 18.56 -76.10
C TYR A 5 -41.24 17.90 -76.37
N ALA A 6 -42.19 17.96 -75.42
CA ALA A 6 -43.54 17.44 -75.60
C ALA A 6 -44.40 18.28 -76.57
N ARG A 7 -44.19 19.61 -76.62
CA ARG A 7 -44.86 20.49 -77.59
C ARG A 7 -44.31 20.34 -79.02
N ILE A 8 -43.02 20.06 -79.17
CA ILE A 8 -42.38 19.80 -80.48
C ILE A 8 -42.81 18.45 -81.06
N ALA A 9 -43.03 17.42 -80.24
CA ALA A 9 -43.57 16.13 -80.68
C ALA A 9 -45.04 16.20 -81.17
N LYS A 10 -45.82 17.16 -80.68
CA LYS A 10 -47.23 17.41 -81.08
C LYS A 10 -47.40 18.27 -82.34
N MET A 11 -46.31 18.81 -82.90
CA MET A 11 -46.26 19.39 -84.25
C MET A 11 -45.88 18.34 -85.31
N THR A 12 -45.96 17.05 -84.94
CA THR A 12 -46.55 15.92 -85.69
C THR A 12 -46.39 15.90 -87.20
N ASP A 13 -46.03 14.72 -87.68
CA ASP A 13 -46.97 13.91 -88.48
C ASP A 13 -47.83 14.70 -89.48
N PHE A 14 -47.17 15.45 -90.36
CA PHE A 14 -47.78 16.01 -91.55
C PHE A 14 -47.31 15.22 -92.78
N THR A 15 -47.71 13.95 -92.83
CA THR A 15 -47.64 13.13 -94.05
C THR A 15 -49.05 12.64 -94.43
N ALA A 16 -49.51 13.18 -95.56
CA ALA A 16 -50.50 12.65 -96.49
C ALA A 16 -51.98 12.54 -96.06
N LYS A 17 -52.79 13.51 -96.50
CA LYS A 17 -54.05 13.24 -97.22
C LYS A 17 -54.37 14.36 -98.21
N SER A 18 -54.67 13.93 -99.43
CA SER A 18 -54.94 14.70 -100.64
C SER A 18 -56.34 15.34 -100.63
N SER A 19 -56.45 16.58 -101.14
CA SER A 19 -57.51 16.96 -102.09
C SER A 19 -57.17 18.28 -102.81
N ASN A 20 -57.37 18.27 -104.13
CA ASN A 20 -57.21 19.32 -105.14
C ASN A 20 -57.62 20.75 -104.73
N SER A 21 -56.80 21.75 -105.08
CA SER A 21 -57.12 22.76 -106.13
C SER A 21 -56.03 23.85 -106.26
N SER A 22 -55.45 23.97 -107.46
CA SER A 22 -54.96 25.19 -108.16
C SER A 22 -54.01 26.21 -107.48
N THR A 23 -52.72 26.09 -107.83
CA THR A 23 -51.78 27.15 -108.31
C THR A 23 -51.68 28.53 -107.64
N ASN A 24 -50.55 28.84 -106.98
CA ASN A 24 -49.60 29.89 -107.43
C ASN A 24 -48.25 29.90 -106.66
N LYS A 25 -47.16 29.88 -107.44
CA LYS A 25 -45.73 30.26 -107.21
C LYS A 25 -45.14 30.20 -105.78
N MET A 26 -44.32 29.18 -105.55
CA MET A 26 -43.47 28.98 -104.36
C MET A 26 -42.23 29.91 -104.38
N ASP A 27 -41.99 30.63 -103.28
CA ASP A 27 -40.88 31.59 -103.06
C ASP A 27 -39.54 30.85 -102.86
N GLN A 28 -38.50 31.25 -103.59
CA GLN A 28 -37.21 30.56 -103.69
C GLN A 28 -36.47 30.46 -102.34
N LYS A 29 -36.72 31.39 -101.40
CA LYS A 29 -36.18 31.36 -100.02
C LYS A 29 -36.83 30.31 -99.12
N ALA A 30 -38.12 30.05 -99.29
CA ALA A 30 -38.83 29.02 -98.52
C ALA A 30 -38.36 27.62 -98.92
N THR A 31 -38.12 27.41 -100.22
CA THR A 31 -37.58 26.15 -100.75
C THR A 31 -36.16 25.88 -100.25
N ASP A 32 -35.31 26.91 -100.14
CA ASP A 32 -33.94 26.81 -99.60
C ASP A 32 -33.91 26.50 -98.09
N ALA A 33 -34.82 27.10 -97.32
CA ALA A 33 -34.99 26.80 -95.89
C ALA A 33 -35.44 25.36 -95.66
N VAL A 34 -36.42 24.87 -96.46
CA VAL A 34 -36.88 23.47 -96.41
C VAL A 34 -35.77 22.49 -96.82
N GLN A 35 -34.94 22.84 -97.81
CA GLN A 35 -33.77 22.03 -98.19
C GLN A 35 -32.70 21.97 -97.09
N LYS A 36 -32.44 23.07 -96.37
CA LYS A 36 -31.53 23.08 -95.22
C LYS A 36 -32.09 22.25 -94.05
N LEU A 37 -33.41 22.30 -93.82
CA LEU A 37 -34.10 21.55 -92.77
C LEU A 37 -34.06 20.04 -93.04
N LEU A 38 -34.19 19.61 -94.30
CA LEU A 38 -34.06 18.20 -94.73
C LEU A 38 -32.64 17.64 -94.62
N LYS A 39 -31.60 18.50 -94.57
CA LYS A 39 -30.19 18.07 -94.43
C LYS A 39 -29.77 17.89 -92.97
N LEU A 40 -30.56 18.34 -92.00
CA LEU A 40 -30.25 18.20 -90.58
C LEU A 40 -30.63 16.79 -90.09
N PRO A 41 -29.74 16.08 -89.37
CA PRO A 41 -30.08 14.81 -88.75
C PRO A 41 -31.16 15.00 -87.68
N LEU A 42 -32.07 14.03 -87.56
CA LEU A 42 -33.13 14.03 -86.54
C LEU A 42 -32.51 14.12 -85.13
N ILE A 43 -32.89 15.14 -84.36
CA ILE A 43 -32.33 15.46 -83.03
C ILE A 43 -32.39 14.29 -82.04
N ASN A 44 -33.37 13.39 -82.18
CA ASN A 44 -33.50 12.20 -81.33
C ASN A 44 -32.40 11.14 -81.57
N ASN A 45 -31.71 11.19 -82.71
CA ASN A 45 -30.67 10.23 -83.07
C ASN A 45 -29.25 10.70 -82.71
N ILE A 46 -29.08 11.93 -82.19
CA ILE A 46 -27.78 12.48 -81.78
C ILE A 46 -27.54 12.17 -80.30
N LYS A 47 -26.47 11.42 -80.00
CA LYS A 47 -26.10 11.01 -78.63
C LYS A 47 -25.24 12.04 -77.88
N ASP A 48 -24.43 12.85 -78.59
CA ASP A 48 -23.58 13.87 -77.94
C ASP A 48 -24.37 15.14 -77.59
N ALA A 49 -24.22 15.63 -76.35
CA ALA A 49 -24.99 16.75 -75.83
C ALA A 49 -24.60 18.10 -76.45
N ASN A 50 -23.31 18.29 -76.79
CA ASN A 50 -22.84 19.53 -77.41
C ASN A 50 -23.22 19.58 -78.89
N GLU A 51 -23.12 18.46 -79.60
CA GLU A 51 -23.58 18.33 -80.98
C GLU A 51 -25.10 18.51 -81.10
N LYS A 52 -25.86 18.00 -80.11
CA LYS A 52 -27.31 18.20 -80.02
C LYS A 52 -27.69 19.65 -79.75
N LYS A 53 -26.95 20.34 -78.88
CA LYS A 53 -27.10 21.79 -78.60
C LYS A 53 -26.78 22.65 -79.83
N ASN A 54 -25.73 22.31 -80.58
CA ASN A 54 -25.32 23.05 -81.77
C ASN A 54 -26.32 22.86 -82.92
N ASN A 55 -26.82 21.63 -83.13
CA ASN A 55 -27.91 21.37 -84.08
C ASN A 55 -29.20 22.10 -83.69
N LEU A 56 -29.53 22.16 -82.39
CA LEU A 56 -30.71 22.89 -81.92
C LEU A 56 -30.59 24.40 -82.18
N ASN A 57 -29.40 24.98 -81.99
CA ASN A 57 -29.15 26.38 -82.33
C ASN A 57 -29.29 26.65 -83.84
N GLN A 58 -28.74 25.78 -84.69
CA GLN A 58 -28.89 25.89 -86.16
C GLN A 58 -30.36 25.76 -86.59
N LEU A 59 -31.13 24.89 -85.93
CA LEU A 59 -32.55 24.73 -86.20
C LEU A 59 -33.34 25.99 -85.79
N LEU A 60 -33.01 26.59 -84.64
CA LEU A 60 -33.57 27.87 -84.21
C LEU A 60 -33.18 29.04 -85.14
N ASP A 61 -31.97 29.03 -85.72
CA ASP A 61 -31.55 30.01 -86.73
C ASP A 61 -32.37 29.89 -88.02
N ILE A 62 -32.58 28.66 -88.52
CA ILE A 62 -33.41 28.42 -89.71
C ILE A 62 -34.86 28.88 -89.47
N PHE A 63 -35.41 28.64 -88.27
CA PHE A 63 -36.75 29.11 -87.92
C PHE A 63 -36.85 30.64 -87.80
N ASN A 64 -35.78 31.31 -87.38
CA ASN A 64 -35.76 32.78 -87.27
C ASN A 64 -35.65 33.48 -88.64
N ASP A 65 -35.07 32.80 -89.63
CA ASP A 65 -34.84 33.29 -91.00
C ASP A 65 -35.99 32.97 -91.98
N MET A 66 -37.00 32.19 -91.59
CA MET A 66 -38.19 31.96 -92.44
C MET A 66 -39.10 33.20 -92.51
N PRO A 67 -39.61 33.59 -93.71
CA PRO A 67 -40.64 34.62 -93.82
C PRO A 67 -42.01 34.09 -93.38
N ASP A 68 -42.82 34.96 -92.75
CA ASP A 68 -44.16 34.64 -92.23
C ASP A 68 -45.10 34.17 -93.36
N MET A 69 -45.41 32.87 -93.39
CA MET A 69 -46.43 32.31 -94.28
C MET A 69 -47.80 32.25 -93.58
N SER A 70 -48.52 33.38 -93.56
CA SER A 70 -49.97 33.38 -93.35
C SER A 70 -50.61 34.67 -93.89
N SER A 71 -51.25 34.57 -95.05
CA SER A 71 -52.28 35.51 -95.48
C SER A 71 -53.63 34.83 -95.26
N ASP A 72 -54.10 34.75 -94.01
CA ASP A 72 -55.52 34.60 -93.70
C ASP A 72 -55.80 34.81 -92.20
N SER A 73 -56.64 35.80 -91.92
CA SER A 73 -57.14 36.16 -90.61
C SER A 73 -58.30 35.22 -90.21
N ASN A 74 -58.01 34.11 -89.53
CA ASN A 74 -58.87 33.42 -88.53
C ASN A 74 -58.43 31.97 -88.25
N SER A 75 -57.21 31.78 -87.74
CA SER A 75 -56.91 30.59 -86.93
C SER A 75 -56.03 30.98 -85.75
N SER A 76 -56.46 30.65 -84.54
CA SER A 76 -55.73 30.84 -83.29
C SER A 76 -54.68 29.73 -83.12
N GLY A 77 -53.69 29.70 -84.02
CA GLY A 77 -52.51 28.86 -83.91
C GLY A 77 -51.32 29.67 -83.40
N ASN A 78 -50.64 29.16 -82.37
CA ASN A 78 -49.47 29.77 -81.70
C ASN A 78 -48.45 30.40 -82.66
N LYS A 79 -48.35 31.75 -82.64
CA LYS A 79 -47.20 32.48 -83.20
C LYS A 79 -46.02 32.38 -82.23
N VAL A 80 -44.87 31.88 -82.69
CA VAL A 80 -43.62 31.97 -81.91
C VAL A 80 -42.97 33.32 -82.21
N ASN A 81 -42.88 34.20 -81.21
CA ASN A 81 -42.27 35.52 -81.39
C ASN A 81 -40.74 35.42 -81.46
N LYS A 82 -40.09 36.28 -82.25
CA LYS A 82 -38.61 36.33 -82.34
C LYS A 82 -37.92 36.58 -80.98
N SER A 83 -38.60 37.23 -80.04
CA SER A 83 -38.13 37.42 -78.65
C SER A 83 -38.03 36.11 -77.85
N ASP A 84 -38.90 35.15 -78.14
CA ASP A 84 -38.97 33.88 -77.39
C ASP A 84 -37.83 32.95 -77.83
N ILE A 85 -37.50 32.97 -79.12
CA ILE A 85 -36.34 32.28 -79.70
C ILE A 85 -35.04 32.82 -79.09
N GLN A 86 -34.92 34.14 -78.90
CA GLN A 86 -33.74 34.74 -78.28
C GLN A 86 -33.60 34.36 -76.80
N THR A 87 -34.71 34.33 -76.04
CA THR A 87 -34.71 33.93 -74.63
C THR A 87 -34.28 32.45 -74.45
N ILE A 88 -34.69 31.58 -75.38
CA ILE A 88 -34.27 30.17 -75.42
C ILE A 88 -32.76 30.05 -75.77
N LYS A 89 -32.25 30.89 -76.67
CA LYS A 89 -30.81 30.96 -76.94
C LYS A 89 -30.00 31.43 -75.74
N ASP A 90 -30.48 32.44 -75.03
CA ASP A 90 -29.83 32.95 -73.82
C ASP A 90 -29.77 31.87 -72.73
N LEU A 91 -30.84 31.06 -72.59
CA LEU A 91 -30.86 29.90 -71.69
C LEU A 91 -29.86 28.82 -72.11
N LEU A 92 -29.78 28.51 -73.41
CA LEU A 92 -28.80 27.55 -73.95
C LEU A 92 -27.37 28.06 -73.77
N ALA A 93 -27.13 29.38 -73.75
CA ALA A 93 -25.79 29.94 -73.57
C ALA A 93 -25.25 29.87 -72.13
N VAL A 94 -26.11 29.64 -71.12
CA VAL A 94 -25.67 29.54 -69.73
C VAL A 94 -24.86 28.26 -69.50
N LYS A 95 -23.73 28.37 -68.77
CA LYS A 95 -22.93 27.22 -68.33
C LYS A 95 -23.71 26.39 -67.31
N ASP A 96 -23.50 25.09 -67.30
CA ASP A 96 -24.12 24.21 -66.30
C ASP A 96 -23.61 24.56 -64.88
N ILE A 97 -24.55 24.88 -63.98
CA ILE A 97 -24.24 25.37 -62.63
C ILE A 97 -23.48 24.32 -61.80
N SER A 98 -23.69 23.03 -62.06
CA SER A 98 -22.96 21.94 -61.39
C SER A 98 -21.46 21.95 -61.70
N SER A 99 -21.06 22.55 -62.83
CA SER A 99 -19.66 22.58 -63.29
C SER A 99 -18.87 23.79 -62.78
N VAL A 100 -19.51 24.75 -62.10
CA VAL A 100 -18.86 25.96 -61.55
C VAL A 100 -18.43 25.72 -60.10
N THR A 101 -17.11 25.86 -59.85
CA THR A 101 -16.48 25.61 -58.55
C THR A 101 -16.38 26.85 -57.66
N ASP A 102 -16.31 28.06 -58.22
CA ASP A 102 -16.25 29.31 -57.45
C ASP A 102 -17.65 29.75 -56.96
N ALA A 103 -17.79 30.02 -55.66
CA ALA A 103 -19.09 30.32 -55.05
C ALA A 103 -19.70 31.66 -55.51
N LYS A 104 -18.86 32.64 -55.85
CA LYS A 104 -19.32 33.96 -56.31
C LYS A 104 -19.79 33.89 -57.76
N GLU A 105 -19.03 33.22 -58.62
CA GLU A 105 -19.42 32.94 -60.01
C GLU A 105 -20.68 32.06 -60.09
N LYS A 106 -20.86 31.13 -59.15
CA LYS A 106 -22.05 30.29 -59.04
C LYS A 106 -23.30 31.10 -58.68
N ASN A 107 -23.20 32.04 -57.74
CA ASN A 107 -24.30 32.96 -57.40
C ASN A 107 -24.65 33.89 -58.56
N GLU A 108 -23.66 34.46 -59.26
CA GLU A 108 -23.92 35.29 -60.46
C GLU A 108 -24.60 34.49 -61.58
N THR A 109 -24.19 33.24 -61.78
CA THR A 109 -24.80 32.33 -62.77
C THR A 109 -26.23 31.98 -62.37
N ALA A 110 -26.50 31.76 -61.07
CA ALA A 110 -27.84 31.51 -60.54
C ALA A 110 -28.77 32.72 -60.70
N ILE A 111 -28.25 33.93 -60.46
CA ILE A 111 -29.00 35.19 -60.67
C ILE A 111 -29.33 35.37 -62.17
N LYS A 112 -28.38 35.09 -63.07
CA LYS A 112 -28.63 35.13 -64.53
C LYS A 112 -29.69 34.11 -64.95
N LEU A 113 -29.67 32.90 -64.39
CA LEU A 113 -30.70 31.88 -64.62
C LEU A 113 -32.08 32.35 -64.15
N VAL A 114 -32.17 32.94 -62.96
CA VAL A 114 -33.39 33.55 -62.41
C VAL A 114 -33.91 34.68 -63.31
N ASP A 115 -33.02 35.55 -63.81
CA ASP A 115 -33.39 36.64 -64.72
C ASP A 115 -33.87 36.15 -66.09
N ILE A 116 -33.28 35.06 -66.62
CA ILE A 116 -33.75 34.42 -67.85
C ILE A 116 -35.11 33.75 -67.62
N PHE A 117 -35.31 33.09 -66.46
CA PHE A 117 -36.57 32.45 -66.10
C PHE A 117 -37.72 33.46 -65.99
N ASN A 118 -37.47 34.64 -65.40
CA ASN A 118 -38.45 35.72 -65.31
C ASN A 118 -38.85 36.31 -66.69
N LYS A 119 -38.04 36.09 -67.73
CA LYS A 119 -38.29 36.58 -69.11
C LYS A 119 -38.94 35.53 -70.03
N MET A 120 -39.10 34.28 -69.61
CA MET A 120 -39.73 33.25 -70.46
C MET A 120 -41.24 33.50 -70.62
N PRO A 121 -41.81 33.27 -71.82
CA PRO A 121 -43.24 33.46 -72.06
C PRO A 121 -44.05 32.43 -71.26
N LYS A 122 -45.17 32.88 -70.67
CA LYS A 122 -46.12 32.01 -69.96
C LYS A 122 -46.90 31.18 -70.99
N THR A 123 -46.85 29.87 -70.86
CA THR A 123 -47.58 28.96 -71.75
C THR A 123 -49.04 28.82 -71.31
N ASP A 124 -49.97 29.42 -72.05
CA ASP A 124 -51.39 29.08 -71.96
C ASP A 124 -51.57 27.63 -72.44
N ALA A 125 -51.94 26.74 -71.53
CA ALA A 125 -52.47 25.41 -71.83
C ALA A 125 -53.57 25.09 -70.83
N THR A 126 -54.80 25.17 -71.33
CA THR A 126 -56.03 24.69 -70.72
C THR A 126 -56.00 23.16 -70.64
N THR A 127 -55.68 22.62 -69.48
CA THR A 127 -56.21 21.37 -68.90
C THR A 127 -55.64 21.22 -67.50
N ASP A 128 -56.52 20.91 -66.54
CA ASP A 128 -56.18 20.65 -65.16
C ASP A 128 -54.97 19.72 -65.00
N ASP A 129 -54.19 20.05 -63.97
CA ASP A 129 -53.12 19.27 -63.36
C ASP A 129 -51.70 19.48 -63.95
N LYS A 130 -50.79 19.93 -63.06
CA LYS A 130 -49.33 20.16 -63.21
C LYS A 130 -48.79 21.53 -63.69
N SER A 131 -49.33 22.65 -63.19
CA SER A 131 -48.68 23.97 -63.23
C SER A 131 -48.47 24.61 -61.85
N LYS A 132 -48.25 23.79 -60.80
CA LYS A 132 -48.00 24.26 -59.42
C LYS A 132 -46.53 24.27 -58.98
N ASP A 133 -45.59 23.88 -59.86
CA ASP A 133 -44.16 23.74 -59.50
C ASP A 133 -43.26 24.90 -59.99
N THR A 134 -43.83 26.02 -60.44
CA THR A 134 -43.05 27.19 -60.88
C THR A 134 -43.25 28.37 -59.92
N MET A 135 -42.14 28.87 -59.35
CA MET A 135 -42.13 30.03 -58.45
C MET A 135 -42.71 31.28 -59.15
N ASN A 136 -43.57 32.02 -58.46
CA ASN A 136 -44.13 33.29 -58.94
C ASN A 136 -43.03 34.39 -58.97
N PRO A 137 -43.01 35.35 -59.92
CA PRO A 137 -42.05 36.46 -59.99
C PRO A 137 -41.66 37.15 -58.68
N ASP A 138 -42.58 37.34 -57.73
CA ASP A 138 -42.28 37.94 -56.41
C ASP A 138 -41.43 37.01 -55.52
N GLN A 139 -41.65 35.69 -55.62
CA GLN A 139 -40.82 34.69 -54.95
C GLN A 139 -39.43 34.61 -55.57
N LEU A 140 -39.36 34.65 -56.91
CA LEU A 140 -38.11 34.68 -57.66
C LEU A 140 -37.26 35.93 -57.32
N ASN A 141 -37.90 37.09 -57.16
CA ASN A 141 -37.24 38.34 -56.75
C ASN A 141 -36.74 38.29 -55.30
N SER A 142 -37.48 37.65 -54.39
CA SER A 142 -37.04 37.47 -53.01
C SER A 142 -35.83 36.52 -52.93
N VAL A 143 -35.82 35.44 -53.73
CA VAL A 143 -34.65 34.56 -53.89
C VAL A 143 -33.47 35.32 -54.49
N LYS A 144 -33.70 36.19 -55.47
CA LYS A 144 -32.65 37.07 -56.03
C LYS A 144 -32.05 38.01 -54.98
N GLN A 145 -32.88 38.63 -54.13
CA GLN A 145 -32.39 39.47 -53.03
C GLN A 145 -31.54 38.68 -52.04
N LEU A 146 -31.95 37.46 -51.67
CA LEU A 146 -31.17 36.56 -50.82
C LEU A 146 -29.83 36.18 -51.46
N LEU A 147 -29.81 35.83 -52.75
CA LEU A 147 -28.58 35.47 -53.47
C LEU A 147 -27.62 36.65 -53.69
N SER A 148 -28.14 37.89 -53.58
CA SER A 148 -27.33 39.10 -53.68
C SER A 148 -26.62 39.50 -52.38
N LEU A 149 -27.00 38.89 -51.24
CA LEU A 149 -26.33 39.12 -49.97
C LEU A 149 -24.97 38.40 -49.90
N PRO A 150 -23.95 39.00 -49.26
CA PRO A 150 -22.65 38.33 -49.08
C PRO A 150 -22.79 37.09 -48.18
N VAL A 151 -22.05 36.04 -48.50
CA VAL A 151 -22.10 34.76 -47.77
C VAL A 151 -21.64 34.98 -46.32
N LEU A 152 -22.45 34.59 -45.35
CA LEU A 152 -22.20 34.85 -43.91
C LEU A 152 -20.86 34.31 -43.39
N ASN A 153 -20.33 33.25 -44.01
CA ASN A 153 -19.04 32.66 -43.65
C ASN A 153 -17.83 33.43 -44.18
N SER A 154 -18.01 34.36 -45.14
CA SER A 154 -16.94 35.21 -45.66
C SER A 154 -16.81 36.57 -44.96
N ILE A 155 -17.69 36.89 -44.01
CA ILE A 155 -17.68 38.18 -43.28
C ILE A 155 -16.95 37.98 -41.94
N THR A 156 -15.83 38.70 -41.75
CA THR A 156 -15.00 38.63 -40.54
C THR A 156 -15.42 39.62 -39.45
N ASN A 157 -16.05 40.75 -39.80
CA ASN A 157 -16.53 41.75 -38.84
C ASN A 157 -17.89 41.32 -38.25
N ALA A 158 -17.98 41.28 -36.91
CA ALA A 158 -19.17 40.84 -36.19
C ALA A 158 -20.38 41.75 -36.39
N ASP A 159 -20.20 43.08 -36.44
CA ASP A 159 -21.30 44.03 -36.62
C ASP A 159 -21.85 44.01 -38.05
N GLU A 160 -20.96 43.86 -39.02
CA GLU A 160 -21.31 43.70 -40.43
C GLU A 160 -22.05 42.38 -40.66
N LYS A 161 -21.60 41.31 -40.01
CA LYS A 161 -22.27 40.00 -40.04
C LYS A 161 -23.66 40.08 -39.41
N LEU A 162 -23.81 40.78 -38.28
CA LEU A 162 -25.10 41.04 -37.62
C LEU A 162 -26.07 41.76 -38.57
N LYS A 163 -25.58 42.80 -39.26
CA LYS A 163 -26.37 43.60 -40.21
C LYS A 163 -26.85 42.77 -41.39
N VAL A 164 -25.97 41.95 -41.97
CA VAL A 164 -26.31 41.05 -43.08
C VAL A 164 -27.28 39.95 -42.62
N THR A 165 -27.10 39.40 -41.41
CA THR A 165 -28.04 38.43 -40.83
C THR A 165 -29.43 39.05 -40.62
N ASN A 166 -29.51 40.28 -40.10
CA ASN A 166 -30.80 40.96 -39.94
C ASN A 166 -31.48 41.26 -41.29
N GLN A 167 -30.73 41.71 -42.30
CA GLN A 167 -31.25 41.88 -43.66
C GLN A 167 -31.76 40.56 -44.25
N MET A 168 -31.05 39.45 -44.01
CA MET A 168 -31.47 38.13 -44.44
C MET A 168 -32.78 37.71 -43.77
N LEU A 169 -32.91 37.89 -42.45
CA LEU A 169 -34.14 37.59 -41.71
C LEU A 169 -35.32 38.48 -42.14
N ASP A 170 -35.09 39.76 -42.44
CA ASP A 170 -36.13 40.66 -42.94
C ASP A 170 -36.66 40.23 -44.32
N ILE A 171 -35.76 39.80 -45.23
CA ILE A 171 -36.16 39.23 -46.53
C ILE A 171 -36.94 37.93 -46.33
N PHE A 172 -36.50 37.05 -45.42
CA PHE A 172 -37.27 35.83 -45.08
C PHE A 172 -38.65 36.14 -44.53
N SER A 173 -38.80 37.20 -43.73
CA SER A 173 -40.08 37.59 -43.14
C SER A 173 -41.08 38.20 -44.13
N SER A 174 -40.59 38.72 -45.26
CA SER A 174 -41.38 39.37 -46.31
C SER A 174 -41.63 38.48 -47.54
N MET A 175 -41.14 37.24 -47.52
CA MET A 175 -41.24 36.30 -48.63
C MET A 175 -42.68 35.74 -48.78
N PRO A 176 -43.28 35.70 -50.00
CA PRO A 176 -44.60 35.10 -50.22
C PRO A 176 -44.58 33.56 -50.09
N ASP A 177 -45.61 32.96 -49.48
CA ASP A 177 -45.73 31.52 -49.20
C ASP A 177 -45.33 30.62 -50.38
N MET A 178 -44.28 29.81 -50.21
CA MET A 178 -43.90 28.75 -51.16
C MET A 178 -44.79 27.53 -50.92
N GLY A 179 -45.95 27.48 -51.58
CA GLY A 179 -46.86 26.35 -51.45
C GLY A 179 -46.26 25.06 -52.04
N THR A 180 -45.86 24.12 -51.19
CA THR A 180 -45.63 22.73 -51.57
C THR A 180 -46.72 21.85 -50.97
N THR A 181 -47.41 21.08 -51.82
CA THR A 181 -48.41 20.10 -51.40
C THR A 181 -47.72 18.88 -50.82
N ASP A 182 -47.55 18.87 -49.49
CA ASP A 182 -47.57 17.65 -48.70
C ASP A 182 -48.15 17.98 -47.32
N THR A 183 -49.12 17.17 -46.91
CA THR A 183 -49.82 17.26 -45.63
C THR A 183 -48.87 16.94 -44.47
N ASP A 184 -48.08 17.94 -44.05
CA ASP A 184 -47.53 18.08 -42.70
C ASP A 184 -47.05 19.52 -42.51
N SER A 185 -47.95 20.40 -42.06
CA SER A 185 -47.70 21.83 -41.82
C SER A 185 -46.91 22.07 -40.53
N LYS A 186 -45.69 21.51 -40.45
CA LYS A 186 -44.76 21.67 -39.30
C LYS A 186 -43.50 22.50 -39.58
N ASN A 187 -43.37 23.11 -40.76
CA ASN A 187 -42.24 23.99 -41.10
C ASN A 187 -42.68 25.43 -41.37
N LYS A 188 -43.38 26.04 -40.41
CA LYS A 188 -43.67 27.49 -40.41
C LYS A 188 -42.73 28.16 -39.42
N ILE A 189 -41.74 28.93 -39.88
CA ILE A 189 -41.02 29.84 -38.99
C ILE A 189 -41.96 31.01 -38.74
N ASP A 190 -42.58 31.06 -37.56
CA ASP A 190 -43.51 32.12 -37.18
C ASP A 190 -42.79 33.48 -37.17
N THR A 191 -43.46 34.54 -37.62
CA THR A 191 -42.90 35.91 -37.62
C THR A 191 -42.53 36.35 -36.20
N LYS A 192 -43.15 35.76 -35.18
CA LYS A 192 -42.76 35.92 -33.77
C LYS A 192 -41.39 35.32 -33.47
N SER A 193 -41.08 34.12 -33.97
CA SER A 193 -39.77 33.48 -33.81
C SER A 193 -38.66 34.31 -34.46
N ILE A 194 -38.91 34.88 -35.64
CA ILE A 194 -37.98 35.80 -36.30
C ILE A 194 -37.71 37.04 -35.44
N LYS A 195 -38.74 37.65 -34.85
CA LYS A 195 -38.58 38.79 -33.93
C LYS A 195 -37.87 38.42 -32.62
N SER A 196 -38.11 37.23 -32.06
CA SER A 196 -37.38 36.76 -30.88
C SER A 196 -35.91 36.46 -31.19
N ILE A 197 -35.60 35.95 -32.38
CA ILE A 197 -34.21 35.82 -32.88
C ILE A 197 -33.56 37.21 -33.03
N GLN A 198 -34.25 38.18 -33.63
CA GLN A 198 -33.74 39.55 -33.77
C GLN A 198 -33.49 40.20 -32.40
N LYS A 199 -34.41 40.05 -31.44
CA LYS A 199 -34.22 40.54 -30.05
C LYS A 199 -33.02 39.86 -29.39
N PHE A 200 -32.87 38.55 -29.53
CA PHE A 200 -31.75 37.79 -28.97
C PHE A 200 -30.40 38.26 -29.54
N ILE A 201 -30.34 38.45 -30.86
CA ILE A 201 -29.15 38.94 -31.58
C ILE A 201 -28.81 40.38 -31.18
N ALA A 202 -29.80 41.19 -30.82
CA ALA A 202 -29.61 42.58 -30.39
C ALA A 202 -29.18 42.73 -28.91
N LEU A 203 -29.18 41.65 -28.11
CA LEU A 203 -28.75 41.74 -26.72
C LEU A 203 -27.23 41.91 -26.62
N PRO A 204 -26.74 42.82 -25.74
CA PRO A 204 -25.31 42.95 -25.48
C PRO A 204 -24.75 41.65 -24.89
N ARG A 205 -23.51 41.31 -25.25
CA ARG A 205 -22.88 40.11 -24.72
C ARG A 205 -22.64 40.26 -23.21
N LEU A 206 -22.88 39.19 -22.45
CA LEU A 206 -22.82 39.19 -20.99
C LEU A 206 -21.41 39.51 -20.43
N ASP A 207 -20.37 39.37 -21.24
CA ASP A 207 -18.97 39.67 -20.92
C ASP A 207 -18.62 41.17 -21.06
N THR A 208 -19.43 41.95 -21.79
CA THR A 208 -19.20 43.39 -21.98
C THR A 208 -19.93 44.27 -20.96
N LEU A 209 -20.76 43.69 -20.09
CA LEU A 209 -21.53 44.40 -19.06
C LEU A 209 -20.83 44.36 -17.70
N THR A 210 -20.54 45.53 -17.12
CA THR A 210 -19.86 45.68 -15.82
C THR A 210 -20.81 45.82 -14.63
N ASP A 211 -22.04 46.27 -14.85
CA ASP A 211 -23.08 46.43 -13.82
C ASP A 211 -23.83 45.12 -13.55
N ALA A 212 -23.86 44.70 -12.28
CA ALA A 212 -24.44 43.45 -11.82
C ALA A 212 -25.96 43.35 -12.08
N ASN A 213 -26.69 44.48 -11.98
CA ASN A 213 -28.12 44.51 -12.27
C ASN A 213 -28.38 44.38 -13.77
N ALA A 214 -27.64 45.13 -14.60
CA ALA A 214 -27.75 45.05 -16.06
C ALA A 214 -27.37 43.66 -16.60
N LYS A 215 -26.38 43.01 -15.99
CA LYS A 215 -25.95 41.65 -16.35
C LYS A 215 -26.99 40.60 -15.95
N ALA A 216 -27.58 40.73 -14.76
CA ALA A 216 -28.66 39.85 -14.31
C ALA A 216 -29.92 40.00 -15.16
N ASP A 217 -30.30 41.23 -15.51
CA ASP A 217 -31.48 41.50 -16.33
C ASP A 217 -31.28 41.03 -17.78
N THR A 218 -30.08 41.21 -18.33
CA THR A 218 -29.72 40.69 -19.66
C THR A 218 -29.69 39.16 -19.65
N ALA A 219 -29.17 38.52 -18.59
CA ALA A 219 -29.19 37.06 -18.45
C ALA A 219 -30.62 36.51 -18.32
N LYS A 220 -31.51 37.20 -17.60
CA LYS A 220 -32.93 36.85 -17.51
C LYS A 220 -33.61 36.96 -18.88
N GLN A 221 -33.36 38.06 -19.60
CA GLN A 221 -33.88 38.24 -20.96
C GLN A 221 -33.39 37.16 -21.93
N ILE A 222 -32.11 36.78 -21.86
CA ILE A 222 -31.53 35.68 -22.66
C ILE A 222 -32.26 34.36 -22.37
N LEU A 223 -32.52 34.06 -21.11
CA LEU A 223 -33.21 32.82 -20.70
C LEU A 223 -34.68 32.82 -21.12
N ASP A 224 -35.39 33.94 -20.95
CA ASP A 224 -36.78 34.10 -21.36
C ASP A 224 -36.94 33.99 -22.88
N LEU A 225 -36.08 34.68 -23.65
CA LEU A 225 -36.04 34.60 -25.12
C LEU A 225 -35.65 33.20 -25.60
N SER A 226 -34.72 32.52 -24.93
CA SER A 226 -34.33 31.14 -25.24
C SER A 226 -35.49 30.15 -25.02
N SER A 227 -36.23 30.31 -23.91
CA SER A 227 -37.44 29.52 -23.63
C SER A 227 -38.55 29.77 -24.67
N GLU A 228 -38.74 31.02 -25.08
CA GLU A 228 -39.70 31.40 -26.12
C GLU A 228 -39.32 30.86 -27.50
N LEU A 229 -38.02 30.87 -27.84
CA LEU A 229 -37.48 30.30 -29.07
C LEU A 229 -37.56 28.76 -29.09
N SER A 230 -37.27 28.10 -27.97
CA SER A 230 -37.38 26.65 -27.81
C SER A 230 -38.82 26.15 -28.00
N LYS A 231 -39.81 26.89 -27.47
CA LYS A 231 -41.23 26.54 -27.63
C LYS A 231 -41.74 26.71 -29.06
N THR A 232 -41.12 27.58 -29.86
CA THR A 232 -41.58 27.88 -31.23
C THR A 232 -40.81 27.12 -32.31
N MET A 233 -39.62 26.59 -32.02
CA MET A 233 -38.86 25.72 -32.94
C MET A 233 -39.13 24.22 -32.68
N SER A 234 -40.23 23.69 -33.22
CA SER A 234 -40.61 22.28 -33.03
C SER A 234 -39.69 21.24 -33.72
N ASN A 235 -38.75 21.65 -34.59
CA ASN A 235 -37.92 20.75 -35.40
C ASN A 235 -36.40 21.03 -35.31
N ALA A 236 -35.90 21.61 -34.20
CA ALA A 236 -34.46 21.70 -33.99
C ALA A 236 -33.87 20.29 -33.79
N PRO A 237 -32.70 19.95 -34.38
CA PRO A 237 -32.11 18.62 -34.21
C PRO A 237 -31.88 18.40 -32.72
N SER A 238 -32.54 17.37 -32.18
CA SER A 238 -32.38 16.92 -30.80
C SER A 238 -30.93 16.47 -30.62
N SER A 239 -30.06 17.39 -30.18
CA SER A 239 -28.75 17.03 -29.68
C SER A 239 -28.94 16.29 -28.34
N PRO A 240 -28.41 15.07 -28.17
CA PRO A 240 -28.62 14.27 -26.97
C PRO A 240 -27.71 14.70 -25.81
N LYS A 241 -27.63 15.99 -25.52
CA LYS A 241 -26.91 16.51 -24.34
C LYS A 241 -27.68 17.68 -23.70
N ASN A 242 -28.28 17.36 -22.55
CA ASN A 242 -28.77 18.23 -21.47
C ASN A 242 -30.24 18.65 -21.49
N ASP A 243 -31.13 17.71 -21.16
CA ASP A 243 -32.41 17.98 -20.50
C ASP A 243 -32.19 18.46 -19.05
N VAL A 244 -31.52 19.60 -18.85
CA VAL A 244 -31.60 20.30 -17.56
C VAL A 244 -32.77 21.26 -17.66
N LYS A 245 -33.97 20.77 -17.32
CA LYS A 245 -35.11 21.65 -17.02
C LYS A 245 -34.83 22.34 -15.69
N LEU A 246 -34.14 23.49 -15.73
CA LEU A 246 -33.99 24.37 -14.58
C LEU A 246 -35.39 24.81 -14.14
N THR A 247 -35.70 24.66 -12.86
CA THR A 247 -36.94 25.18 -12.29
C THR A 247 -36.88 26.70 -12.20
N ASP A 248 -38.03 27.38 -12.30
CA ASP A 248 -38.09 28.85 -12.23
C ASP A 248 -37.44 29.39 -10.94
N ALA A 249 -37.52 28.65 -9.83
CA ALA A 249 -36.83 28.96 -8.57
C ALA A 249 -35.29 28.87 -8.67
N GLN A 250 -34.74 27.94 -9.45
CA GLN A 250 -33.29 27.83 -9.69
C GLN A 250 -32.80 28.95 -10.62
N ILE A 251 -33.63 29.34 -11.59
CA ILE A 251 -33.33 30.47 -12.49
C ILE A 251 -33.34 31.78 -11.70
N ASP A 252 -34.36 32.02 -10.88
CA ASP A 252 -34.44 33.22 -10.05
C ASP A 252 -33.36 33.23 -8.95
N SER A 253 -32.99 32.08 -8.37
CA SER A 253 -31.85 31.99 -7.44
C SER A 253 -30.51 32.28 -8.12
N ALA A 254 -30.29 31.79 -9.34
CA ALA A 254 -29.10 32.10 -10.12
C ALA A 254 -29.03 33.57 -10.52
N ILE A 255 -30.16 34.17 -10.91
CA ILE A 255 -30.26 35.60 -11.24
C ILE A 255 -30.04 36.45 -9.99
N THR A 256 -30.58 36.05 -8.83
CA THR A 256 -30.34 36.73 -7.55
C THR A 256 -28.87 36.63 -7.14
N ALA A 257 -28.24 35.47 -7.32
CA ALA A 257 -26.81 35.29 -7.09
C ALA A 257 -25.97 36.18 -8.04
N ILE A 258 -26.36 36.33 -9.31
CA ILE A 258 -25.70 37.26 -10.25
C ILE A 258 -25.87 38.71 -9.80
N ARG A 259 -27.03 39.10 -9.26
CA ARG A 259 -27.28 40.44 -8.69
C ARG A 259 -26.44 40.72 -7.45
N GLU A 260 -26.25 39.73 -6.58
CA GLU A 260 -25.50 39.89 -5.33
C GLU A 260 -23.98 39.80 -5.51
N THR A 261 -23.49 38.98 -6.45
CA THR A 261 -22.05 38.67 -6.59
C THR A 261 -21.44 39.13 -7.93
N ASN A 262 -22.21 39.77 -8.81
CA ASN A 262 -21.84 40.12 -10.19
C ASN A 262 -21.38 38.90 -11.03
N GLY A 263 -21.73 37.69 -10.58
CA GLY A 263 -21.25 36.43 -11.14
C GLY A 263 -19.76 36.16 -10.94
N GLN A 264 -19.12 36.81 -9.96
CA GLN A 264 -17.74 36.53 -9.56
C GLN A 264 -17.73 35.68 -8.29
N TYR A 265 -16.99 34.57 -8.29
CA TYR A 265 -16.73 33.81 -7.07
C TYR A 265 -15.92 34.69 -6.12
N ASP A 266 -16.30 34.74 -4.84
CA ASP A 266 -15.53 35.45 -3.82
C ASP A 266 -14.25 34.65 -3.50
N PHE A 267 -13.24 34.83 -4.36
CA PHE A 267 -11.91 34.23 -4.19
C PHE A 267 -11.23 34.73 -2.90
N HIS A 268 -11.63 35.88 -2.37
CA HIS A 268 -11.11 36.37 -1.09
C HIS A 268 -11.66 35.53 0.07
N TYR A 269 -12.98 35.31 0.13
CA TYR A 269 -13.60 34.45 1.14
C TYR A 269 -13.10 33.00 1.07
N ILE A 270 -13.00 32.42 -0.13
CA ILE A 270 -12.43 31.08 -0.33
C ILE A 270 -10.95 31.05 0.10
N GLY A 271 -10.19 32.09 -0.24
CA GLY A 271 -8.78 32.22 0.16
C GLY A 271 -8.60 32.30 1.67
N VAL A 272 -9.48 33.02 2.38
CA VAL A 272 -9.48 33.11 3.84
C VAL A 272 -9.78 31.74 4.47
N ILE A 273 -10.79 31.01 3.98
CA ILE A 273 -11.09 29.65 4.47
C ILE A 273 -9.90 28.71 4.22
N ALA A 274 -9.30 28.76 3.04
CA ALA A 274 -8.12 27.96 2.73
C ALA A 274 -6.95 28.27 3.66
N LEU A 275 -6.72 29.55 3.98
CA LEU A 275 -5.66 29.97 4.89
C LEU A 275 -5.95 29.53 6.33
N ILE A 276 -7.20 29.61 6.79
CA ILE A 276 -7.63 29.07 8.09
C ILE A 276 -7.38 27.55 8.15
N LEU A 277 -7.75 26.81 7.10
CA LEU A 277 -7.51 25.37 7.03
C LEU A 277 -6.02 25.02 7.06
N ILE A 278 -5.19 25.75 6.31
CA ILE A 278 -3.73 25.58 6.36
C ILE A 278 -3.22 25.84 7.78
N GLY A 279 -3.65 26.94 8.42
CA GLY A 279 -3.30 27.25 9.80
C GLY A 279 -3.70 26.14 10.78
N MET A 280 -4.93 25.62 10.65
CA MET A 280 -5.41 24.49 11.46
C MET A 280 -4.58 23.22 11.25
N TYR A 281 -4.23 22.89 10.00
CA TYR A 281 -3.40 21.72 9.72
C TYR A 281 -1.97 21.86 10.23
N VAL A 282 -1.38 23.06 10.15
CA VAL A 282 -0.04 23.34 10.72
C VAL A 282 -0.08 23.21 12.24
N ILE A 283 -1.10 23.77 12.90
CA ILE A 283 -1.29 23.65 14.35
C ILE A 283 -1.50 22.19 14.76
N SER A 284 -2.34 21.45 14.03
CA SER A 284 -2.58 20.02 14.27
C SER A 284 -1.31 19.19 14.09
N ALA A 285 -0.50 19.50 13.07
CA ALA A 285 0.79 18.84 12.85
C ALA A 285 1.78 19.15 13.97
N LEU A 286 1.83 20.40 14.44
CA LEU A 286 2.67 20.79 15.57
C LEU A 286 2.27 20.05 16.86
N PHE A 287 0.98 19.99 17.19
CA PHE A 287 0.49 19.22 18.34
C PHE A 287 0.79 17.73 18.20
N SER A 288 0.61 17.16 17.01
CA SER A 288 0.91 15.75 16.76
C SER A 288 2.40 15.45 16.94
N LEU A 289 3.27 16.35 16.46
CA LEU A 289 4.72 16.26 16.65
C LEU A 289 5.10 16.37 18.13
N THR A 290 4.54 17.35 18.84
CA THR A 290 4.79 17.51 20.29
C THR A 290 4.33 16.29 21.07
N MET A 291 3.13 15.76 20.77
CA MET A 291 2.62 14.53 21.38
C MET A 291 3.55 13.35 21.12
N GLY A 292 4.01 13.18 19.87
CA GLY A 292 4.95 12.12 19.49
C GLY A 292 6.29 12.22 20.21
N LEU A 293 6.87 13.43 20.30
CA LEU A 293 8.13 13.66 21.00
C LEU A 293 8.01 13.42 22.52
N VAL A 294 6.93 13.89 23.14
CA VAL A 294 6.68 13.68 24.57
C VAL A 294 6.47 12.19 24.87
N MET A 295 5.59 11.51 24.14
CA MET A 295 5.29 10.10 24.38
C MET A 295 6.48 9.19 24.07
N SER A 296 7.26 9.49 23.03
CA SER A 296 8.53 8.80 22.77
C SER A 296 9.52 9.01 23.93
N GLY A 297 9.66 10.24 24.42
CA GLY A 297 10.50 10.55 25.57
C GLY A 297 10.09 9.83 26.86
N VAL A 298 8.78 9.72 27.12
CA VAL A 298 8.25 8.96 28.27
C VAL A 298 8.55 7.46 28.10
N ALA A 299 8.18 6.86 26.98
CA ALA A 299 8.38 5.44 26.73
C ALA A 299 9.86 5.04 26.82
N GLN A 300 10.76 5.79 26.18
CA GLN A 300 12.19 5.49 26.19
C GLN A 300 12.84 5.67 27.56
N LYS A 301 12.40 6.67 28.35
CA LYS A 301 12.87 6.83 29.74
C LYS A 301 12.43 5.66 30.61
N THR A 302 11.15 5.31 30.57
CA THR A 302 10.62 4.17 31.32
C THR A 302 11.32 2.86 30.97
N VAL A 303 11.58 2.61 29.69
CA VAL A 303 12.29 1.40 29.22
C VAL A 303 13.73 1.38 29.67
N ARG A 304 14.44 2.51 29.59
CA ARG A 304 15.81 2.60 30.10
C ARG A 304 15.84 2.30 31.60
N ASP A 305 14.92 2.88 32.36
CA ASP A 305 14.88 2.70 33.81
C ASP A 305 14.54 1.24 34.17
N LEU A 306 13.54 0.64 33.50
CA LEU A 306 13.23 -0.79 33.60
C LEU A 306 14.43 -1.69 33.25
N ARG A 307 15.11 -1.44 32.12
CA ARG A 307 16.28 -2.24 31.73
C ARG A 307 17.39 -2.14 32.75
N ARG A 308 17.64 -0.94 33.28
CA ARG A 308 18.64 -0.74 34.33
C ARG A 308 18.26 -1.49 35.61
N GLU A 309 17.00 -1.40 36.03
CA GLU A 309 16.53 -2.12 37.22
C GLU A 309 16.64 -3.64 37.06
N VAL A 310 16.29 -4.18 35.88
CA VAL A 310 16.43 -5.61 35.60
C VAL A 310 17.91 -6.02 35.54
N ASP A 311 18.77 -5.24 34.90
CA ASP A 311 20.22 -5.51 34.84
C ASP A 311 20.86 -5.50 36.25
N GLU A 312 20.56 -4.49 37.06
CA GLU A 312 20.98 -4.42 38.46
C GLU A 312 20.43 -5.58 39.29
N LYS A 313 19.17 -5.99 39.04
CA LYS A 313 18.54 -7.13 39.71
C LYS A 313 19.22 -8.44 39.35
N LEU A 314 19.48 -8.70 38.06
CA LEU A 314 20.16 -9.93 37.61
C LEU A 314 21.51 -10.13 38.30
N GLY A 315 22.24 -9.04 38.58
CA GLY A 315 23.49 -9.10 39.33
C GLY A 315 23.36 -9.46 40.83
N ARG A 316 22.14 -9.43 41.39
CA ARG A 316 21.85 -9.74 42.81
C ARG A 316 21.08 -11.05 43.00
N LEU A 317 20.61 -11.68 41.93
CA LEU A 317 19.89 -12.94 42.03
C LEU A 317 20.85 -14.09 42.34
N PRO A 318 20.42 -15.06 43.17
CA PRO A 318 21.23 -16.24 43.48
C PRO A 318 21.40 -17.15 42.26
N LEU A 319 22.47 -17.95 42.23
CA LEU A 319 22.75 -18.89 41.13
C LEU A 319 21.58 -19.86 40.89
N LYS A 320 20.86 -20.23 41.95
CA LYS A 320 19.63 -21.04 41.90
C LYS A 320 18.63 -20.53 40.86
N TYR A 321 18.46 -19.22 40.74
CA TYR A 321 17.53 -18.64 39.77
C TYR A 321 17.96 -18.97 38.33
N PHE A 322 19.25 -18.86 38.02
CA PHE A 322 19.80 -19.14 36.70
C PHE A 322 19.83 -20.63 36.36
N ASP A 323 19.98 -21.50 37.36
CA ASP A 323 19.92 -22.96 37.16
C ASP A 323 18.48 -23.46 36.92
N MET A 324 17.48 -22.75 37.46
CA MET A 324 16.06 -23.12 37.32
C MET A 324 15.38 -22.52 36.08
N HIS A 325 15.98 -21.51 35.45
CA HIS A 325 15.41 -20.80 34.31
C HIS A 325 16.28 -20.91 33.07
N ALA A 326 15.65 -21.16 31.92
CA ALA A 326 16.37 -21.17 30.65
C ALA A 326 16.94 -19.78 30.33
N HIS A 327 18.22 -19.71 29.96
CA HIS A 327 18.89 -18.44 29.61
C HIS A 327 18.14 -17.64 28.53
N GLY A 328 17.55 -18.33 27.54
CA GLY A 328 16.76 -17.68 26.49
C GLY A 328 15.49 -17.00 27.00
N ASP A 329 14.84 -17.53 28.05
CA ASP A 329 13.68 -16.88 28.65
C ASP A 329 14.08 -15.61 29.40
N ILE A 330 15.15 -15.67 30.19
CA ILE A 330 15.71 -14.48 30.87
C ILE A 330 16.04 -13.39 29.84
N LEU A 331 16.72 -13.75 28.76
CA LEU A 331 17.08 -12.79 27.71
C LEU A 331 15.85 -12.19 27.03
N SER A 332 14.82 -12.99 26.74
CA SER A 332 13.57 -12.51 26.13
C SER A 332 12.82 -11.55 27.05
N ARG A 333 12.88 -11.75 28.37
CA ARG A 333 12.25 -10.83 29.34
C ARG A 333 12.97 -9.48 29.37
N VAL A 334 14.30 -9.44 29.28
CA VAL A 334 15.09 -8.19 29.26
C VAL A 334 14.92 -7.43 27.94
N THR A 335 14.73 -8.16 26.84
CA THR A 335 14.69 -7.60 25.47
C THR A 335 13.26 -7.43 24.97
N ASN A 336 12.64 -8.52 24.49
CA ASN A 336 11.36 -8.52 23.78
C ASN A 336 10.19 -8.02 24.64
N ASP A 337 10.12 -8.42 25.90
CA ASP A 337 9.00 -8.03 26.77
C ASP A 337 9.06 -6.54 27.09
N VAL A 338 10.24 -6.04 27.46
CA VAL A 338 10.45 -4.61 27.71
C VAL A 338 10.18 -3.78 26.46
N ASP A 339 10.56 -4.25 25.27
CA ASP A 339 10.25 -3.58 24.00
C ASP A 339 8.74 -3.58 23.67
N THR A 340 8.02 -4.65 24.05
CA THR A 340 6.56 -4.70 23.92
C THR A 340 5.89 -3.66 24.81
N ILE A 341 6.37 -3.51 26.05
CA ILE A 341 5.96 -2.45 26.97
C ILE A 341 6.23 -1.07 26.35
N ALA A 342 7.45 -0.85 25.83
CA ALA A 342 7.84 0.39 25.15
C ALA A 342 6.88 0.80 24.04
N THR A 343 6.64 -0.13 23.12
CA THR A 343 5.83 0.09 21.92
C THR A 343 4.37 0.38 22.28
N THR A 344 3.88 -0.28 23.32
CA THR A 344 2.52 -0.08 23.83
C THR A 344 2.34 1.30 24.44
N LEU A 345 3.27 1.74 25.29
CA LEU A 345 3.25 3.09 25.87
C LEU A 345 3.35 4.15 24.77
N GLN A 346 4.22 3.96 23.78
CA GLN A 346 4.47 4.95 22.73
C GLN A 346 3.29 5.09 21.75
N GLN A 347 2.77 3.97 21.23
CA GLN A 347 1.78 3.97 20.14
C GLN A 347 0.36 3.69 20.63
N SER A 348 0.17 2.56 21.31
CA SER A 348 -1.16 2.05 21.65
C SER A 348 -1.91 2.94 22.63
N LEU A 349 -1.23 3.42 23.67
CA LEU A 349 -1.83 4.30 24.66
C LEU A 349 -2.23 5.66 24.05
N THR A 350 -1.31 6.26 23.29
CA THR A 350 -1.54 7.48 22.49
C THR A 350 -2.76 7.31 21.58
N GLN A 351 -2.85 6.18 20.89
CA GLN A 351 -3.94 5.90 19.95
C GLN A 351 -5.28 5.71 20.65
N ILE A 352 -5.35 5.08 21.83
CA ILE A 352 -6.59 4.99 22.61
C ILE A 352 -7.07 6.39 22.99
N ILE A 353 -6.20 7.22 23.56
CA ILE A 353 -6.55 8.57 23.99
C ILE A 353 -7.10 9.37 22.81
N THR A 354 -6.36 9.37 21.69
CA THR A 354 -6.81 10.04 20.46
C THR A 354 -8.12 9.45 19.96
N SER A 355 -8.27 8.13 19.93
CA SER A 355 -9.49 7.47 19.44
C SER A 355 -10.72 7.85 20.28
N VAL A 356 -10.62 7.84 21.61
CA VAL A 356 -11.70 8.23 22.51
C VAL A 356 -12.08 9.69 22.32
N ILE A 357 -11.10 10.60 22.27
CA ILE A 357 -11.34 12.03 22.04
C ILE A 357 -12.01 12.25 20.67
N THR A 358 -11.55 11.55 19.64
CA THR A 358 -12.07 11.70 18.28
C THR A 358 -13.50 11.14 18.16
N ILE A 359 -13.79 10.00 18.80
CA ILE A 359 -15.14 9.42 18.88
C ILE A 359 -16.11 10.40 19.55
N ILE A 360 -15.72 10.94 20.72
CA ILE A 360 -16.53 11.93 21.44
C ILE A 360 -16.71 13.19 20.60
N GLY A 361 -15.64 13.68 19.97
CA GLY A 361 -15.67 14.85 19.09
C GLY A 361 -16.62 14.68 17.90
N TYR A 362 -16.58 13.55 17.20
CA TYR A 362 -17.50 13.28 16.10
C TYR A 362 -18.95 13.15 16.57
N ILE A 363 -19.21 12.49 17.71
CA ILE A 363 -20.57 12.42 18.28
C ILE A 363 -21.11 13.83 18.57
N ILE A 364 -20.32 14.68 19.22
CA ILE A 364 -20.71 16.06 19.53
C ILE A 364 -21.00 16.83 18.24
N MET A 365 -20.10 16.80 17.26
CA MET A 365 -20.28 17.50 15.97
C MET A 365 -21.47 16.99 15.17
N MET A 366 -21.78 15.69 15.26
CA MET A 366 -22.95 15.13 14.60
C MET A 366 -24.25 15.54 15.30
N LEU A 367 -24.27 15.55 16.65
CA LEU A 367 -25.43 15.95 17.43
C LEU A 367 -25.76 17.44 17.25
N THR A 368 -24.76 18.30 17.05
CA THR A 368 -24.97 19.73 16.78
C THR A 368 -25.58 19.99 15.41
N ILE A 369 -25.27 19.16 14.41
CA ILE A 369 -25.88 19.24 13.07
C ILE A 369 -27.29 18.67 13.07
N SER A 370 -27.47 17.42 13.52
CA SER A 370 -28.78 16.78 13.57
C SER A 370 -28.81 15.55 14.48
N PRO A 371 -29.58 15.59 15.58
CA PRO A 371 -29.78 14.42 16.44
C PRO A 371 -30.41 13.21 15.74
N ILE A 372 -31.29 13.42 14.75
CA ILE A 372 -32.00 12.33 14.05
C ILE A 372 -31.05 11.61 13.09
N LEU A 373 -30.22 12.35 12.35
CA LEU A 373 -29.19 11.73 11.50
C LEU A 373 -28.16 11.00 12.36
N THR A 374 -27.82 11.52 13.54
CA THR A 374 -26.93 10.83 14.50
C THR A 374 -27.52 9.51 14.96
N LEU A 375 -28.83 9.46 15.23
CA LEU A 375 -29.51 8.22 15.62
C LEU A 375 -29.40 7.14 14.54
N ILE A 376 -29.47 7.51 13.26
CA ILE A 376 -29.27 6.56 12.14
C ILE A 376 -27.87 5.96 12.18
N VAL A 377 -26.84 6.76 12.44
CA VAL A 377 -25.45 6.26 12.53
C VAL A 377 -25.24 5.43 13.79
N ILE A 378 -25.78 5.84 14.92
CA ILE A 378 -25.72 5.04 16.14
C ILE A 378 -26.46 3.70 15.94
N ALA A 379 -27.54 3.66 15.17
CA ALA A 379 -28.25 2.43 14.84
C ALA A 379 -27.43 1.45 13.97
N THR A 380 -26.42 1.92 13.22
CA THR A 380 -25.50 1.03 12.50
C THR A 380 -24.40 0.47 13.41
N LEU A 381 -24.17 1.05 14.59
CA LEU A 381 -23.12 0.63 15.52
C LEU A 381 -23.29 -0.81 16.04
N PRO A 382 -24.47 -1.29 16.46
CA PRO A 382 -24.66 -2.70 16.81
C PRO A 382 -24.32 -3.66 15.67
N LEU A 383 -24.59 -3.26 14.42
CA LEU A 383 -24.27 -4.05 13.23
C LEU A 383 -22.75 -4.15 13.04
N TYR A 384 -22.02 -3.04 13.25
CA TYR A 384 -20.56 -3.00 13.27
C TYR A 384 -19.96 -3.91 14.34
N VAL A 385 -20.46 -3.81 15.57
CA VAL A 385 -19.96 -4.62 16.70
C VAL A 385 -20.22 -6.11 16.44
N LEU A 386 -21.42 -6.47 15.98
CA LEU A 386 -21.78 -7.86 15.69
C LEU A 386 -20.93 -8.45 14.56
N ALA A 387 -20.77 -7.71 13.46
CA ALA A 387 -19.92 -8.10 12.34
C ALA A 387 -18.46 -8.27 12.76
N THR A 388 -17.92 -7.32 13.54
CA THR A 388 -16.54 -7.37 14.02
C THR A 388 -16.33 -8.54 14.98
N ALA A 389 -17.19 -8.71 15.99
CA ALA A 389 -17.07 -9.77 16.98
C ALA A 389 -17.15 -11.17 16.37
N THR A 390 -18.05 -11.39 15.41
CA THR A 390 -18.21 -12.68 14.73
C THR A 390 -17.01 -13.01 13.85
N ILE A 391 -16.50 -12.04 13.06
CA ILE A 391 -15.31 -12.22 12.23
C ILE A 391 -14.07 -12.41 13.10
N ALA A 392 -13.85 -11.55 14.10
CA ALA A 392 -12.69 -11.61 14.98
C ALA A 392 -12.60 -12.97 15.70
N LYS A 393 -13.71 -13.45 16.28
CA LYS A 393 -13.74 -14.77 16.96
C LYS A 393 -13.39 -15.92 16.01
N LYS A 394 -13.91 -15.89 14.77
CA LYS A 394 -13.64 -16.92 13.76
C LYS A 394 -12.20 -16.82 13.23
N SER A 395 -11.72 -15.60 13.02
CA SER A 395 -10.37 -15.30 12.54
C SER A 395 -9.32 -15.73 13.55
N GLN A 396 -9.51 -15.40 14.84
CA GLN A 396 -8.61 -15.79 15.92
C GLN A 396 -8.42 -17.31 16.00
N LYS A 397 -9.48 -18.10 15.80
CA LYS A 397 -9.38 -19.58 15.75
C LYS A 397 -8.46 -20.06 14.62
N TYR A 398 -8.57 -19.47 13.43
CA TYR A 398 -7.72 -19.84 12.30
C TYR A 398 -6.29 -19.32 12.45
N PHE A 399 -6.10 -18.11 12.99
CA PHE A 399 -4.77 -17.58 13.31
C PHE A 399 -4.05 -18.41 14.37
N ALA A 400 -4.75 -18.89 15.41
CA ALA A 400 -4.19 -19.83 16.37
C ALA A 400 -3.75 -21.15 15.73
N SER A 401 -4.57 -21.69 14.81
CA SER A 401 -4.20 -22.87 14.02
C SER A 401 -2.99 -22.60 13.11
N GLN A 402 -2.92 -21.43 12.49
CA GLN A 402 -1.78 -21.02 11.66
C GLN A 402 -0.51 -20.95 12.52
N GLN A 403 -0.56 -20.29 13.68
CA GLN A 403 0.59 -20.16 14.57
C GLN A 403 1.09 -21.52 15.08
N LYS A 404 0.18 -22.45 15.35
CA LYS A 404 0.53 -23.83 15.70
C LYS A 404 1.34 -24.52 14.60
N GLU A 405 0.88 -24.46 13.35
CA GLU A 405 1.61 -25.07 12.22
C GLU A 405 2.92 -24.34 11.92
N ILE A 406 3.03 -23.02 12.15
CA ILE A 406 4.30 -22.29 12.09
C ILE A 406 5.27 -22.85 13.12
N GLY A 407 4.83 -23.07 14.37
CA GLY A 407 5.66 -23.65 15.42
C GLY A 407 6.19 -25.04 15.07
N LEU A 408 5.33 -25.91 14.51
CA LEU A 408 5.74 -27.24 14.04
C LEU A 408 6.74 -27.14 12.87
N LEU A 409 6.51 -26.23 11.92
CA LEU A 409 7.40 -26.03 10.78
C LEU A 409 8.77 -25.52 11.23
N SER A 410 8.80 -24.52 12.10
CA SER A 410 10.02 -23.97 12.67
C SER A 410 10.78 -25.02 13.48
N GLY A 411 10.09 -25.80 14.31
CA GLY A 411 10.71 -26.90 15.07
C GLY A 411 11.32 -27.96 14.17
N HIS A 412 10.61 -28.39 13.12
CA HIS A 412 11.16 -29.33 12.13
C HIS A 412 12.39 -28.76 11.42
N VAL A 413 12.34 -27.49 11.00
CA VAL A 413 13.48 -26.84 10.36
C VAL A 413 14.68 -26.79 11.31
N GLU A 414 14.49 -26.40 12.57
CA GLU A 414 15.54 -26.36 13.59
C GLU A 414 16.17 -27.73 13.84
N GLU A 415 15.35 -28.78 13.95
CA GLU A 415 15.80 -30.16 14.11
C GLU A 415 16.59 -30.64 12.88
N MET A 416 16.12 -30.33 11.66
CA MET A 416 16.81 -30.71 10.43
C MET A 416 18.14 -29.97 10.21
N TYR A 417 18.25 -28.71 10.64
CA TYR A 417 19.51 -27.96 10.60
C TYR A 417 20.49 -28.47 11.65
N THR A 418 20.04 -28.65 12.88
CA THR A 418 20.86 -29.15 13.99
C THR A 418 21.32 -30.59 13.72
N GLY A 419 20.41 -31.43 13.25
CA GLY A 419 20.62 -32.83 12.89
C GLY A 419 21.14 -33.05 11.47
N HIS A 420 21.56 -32.01 10.74
CA HIS A 420 21.86 -32.11 9.30
C HIS A 420 22.84 -33.24 8.95
N LYS A 421 23.91 -33.38 9.75
CA LYS A 421 24.90 -34.45 9.56
C LYS A 421 24.29 -35.84 9.74
N ILE A 422 23.38 -36.00 10.70
CA ILE A 422 22.68 -37.26 10.99
C ILE A 422 21.74 -37.59 9.83
N VAL A 423 20.90 -36.64 9.41
CA VAL A 423 19.98 -36.82 8.28
C VAL A 423 20.74 -37.24 7.01
N LYS A 424 21.89 -36.59 6.73
CA LYS A 424 22.79 -36.96 5.63
C LYS A 424 23.42 -38.34 5.78
N ALA A 425 23.90 -38.68 6.98
CA ALA A 425 24.59 -39.95 7.24
C ALA A 425 23.64 -41.15 7.09
N PHE A 426 22.37 -41.00 7.47
CA PHE A 426 21.36 -42.04 7.36
C PHE A 426 20.51 -41.97 6.07
N GLY A 427 20.71 -40.96 5.22
CA GLY A 427 20.00 -40.84 3.94
C GLY A 427 18.51 -40.51 4.04
N HIS A 428 18.08 -39.86 5.13
CA HIS A 428 16.68 -39.53 5.43
C HIS A 428 16.22 -38.18 4.86
N GLU A 429 16.92 -37.61 3.87
CA GLU A 429 16.54 -36.29 3.33
C GLU A 429 15.15 -36.29 2.70
N LYS A 430 14.76 -37.39 2.04
CA LYS A 430 13.45 -37.50 1.38
C LYS A 430 12.31 -37.49 2.39
N ASP A 431 12.41 -38.30 3.43
CA ASP A 431 11.40 -38.39 4.50
C ASP A 431 11.26 -37.03 5.21
N SER A 432 12.39 -36.37 5.47
CA SER A 432 12.45 -35.04 6.08
C SER A 432 11.76 -33.96 5.21
N ILE A 433 11.94 -34.03 3.89
CA ILE A 433 11.28 -33.14 2.94
C ILE A 433 9.78 -33.44 2.85
N GLU A 434 9.38 -34.71 2.84
CA GLU A 434 7.98 -35.12 2.80
C GLU A 434 7.22 -34.64 4.05
N GLU A 435 7.82 -34.77 5.23
CA GLU A 435 7.27 -34.23 6.48
C GLU A 435 7.17 -32.70 6.43
N PHE A 436 8.22 -32.02 5.95
CA PHE A 436 8.18 -30.57 5.75
C PHE A 436 7.04 -30.14 4.82
N GLU A 437 6.86 -30.82 3.68
CA GLU A 437 5.79 -30.54 2.73
C GLU A 437 4.40 -30.78 3.34
N ALA A 438 4.25 -31.84 4.15
CA ALA A 438 3.00 -32.12 4.85
C ALA A 438 2.65 -31.02 5.86
N ILE A 439 3.61 -30.58 6.68
CA ILE A 439 3.44 -29.45 7.62
C ILE A 439 3.13 -28.18 6.83
N ASN A 440 3.92 -27.87 5.80
CA ASN A 440 3.75 -26.67 4.99
C ASN A 440 2.39 -26.61 4.27
N SER A 441 1.86 -27.75 3.82
CA SER A 441 0.52 -27.83 3.23
C SER A 441 -0.58 -27.54 4.24
N ARG A 442 -0.45 -28.04 5.49
CA ARG A 442 -1.36 -27.69 6.59
C ARG A 442 -1.26 -26.21 6.94
N LEU A 443 -0.04 -25.68 7.04
CA LEU A 443 0.20 -24.25 7.26
C LEU A 443 -0.46 -23.40 6.17
N ARG A 444 -0.28 -23.75 4.90
CA ARG A 444 -0.91 -23.05 3.76
C ARG A 444 -2.43 -23.04 3.90
N ASN A 445 -3.04 -24.18 4.23
CA ASN A 445 -4.50 -24.30 4.40
C ASN A 445 -5.00 -23.48 5.61
N ALA A 446 -4.28 -23.50 6.73
CA ALA A 446 -4.62 -22.71 7.91
C ALA A 446 -4.48 -21.20 7.63
N GLY A 447 -3.36 -20.80 7.03
CA GLY A 447 -3.06 -19.42 6.65
C GLY A 447 -4.06 -18.86 5.64
N TRP A 448 -4.43 -19.61 4.60
CA TRP A 448 -5.44 -19.17 3.63
C TRP A 448 -6.80 -18.91 4.32
N LYS A 449 -7.26 -19.81 5.20
CA LYS A 449 -8.51 -19.62 5.95
C LYS A 449 -8.44 -18.41 6.88
N ALA A 450 -7.31 -18.22 7.58
CA ALA A 450 -7.11 -17.09 8.49
C ALA A 450 -7.16 -15.76 7.73
N GLN A 451 -6.39 -15.65 6.64
CA GLN A 451 -6.32 -14.45 5.81
C GLN A 451 -7.62 -14.15 5.08
N PHE A 452 -8.32 -15.17 4.57
CA PHE A 452 -9.61 -14.96 3.90
C PHE A 452 -10.68 -14.42 4.87
N VAL A 453 -10.81 -15.01 6.06
CA VAL A 453 -11.77 -14.56 7.08
C VAL A 453 -11.43 -13.15 7.57
N SER A 454 -10.15 -12.87 7.82
CA SER A 454 -9.69 -11.53 8.21
C SER A 454 -9.90 -10.50 7.09
N GLY A 455 -9.60 -10.86 5.84
CA GLY A 455 -9.71 -10.01 4.67
C GLY A 455 -11.13 -9.57 4.32
N ILE A 456 -12.15 -10.35 4.68
CA ILE A 456 -13.57 -9.98 4.53
C ILE A 456 -13.96 -8.82 5.46
N MET A 457 -13.21 -8.56 6.54
CA MET A 457 -13.55 -7.56 7.53
C MET A 457 -13.70 -6.17 6.89
N PHE A 458 -12.71 -5.69 6.14
CA PHE A 458 -12.75 -4.33 5.57
C PHE A 458 -13.88 -4.13 4.53
N PRO A 459 -14.09 -5.02 3.54
CA PRO A 459 -15.24 -4.94 2.64
C PRO A 459 -16.59 -4.95 3.38
N LEU A 460 -16.75 -5.77 4.43
CA LEU A 460 -17.99 -5.81 5.21
C LEU A 460 -18.20 -4.50 5.99
N MET A 461 -17.14 -3.93 6.58
CA MET A 461 -17.22 -2.64 7.27
C MET A 461 -17.62 -1.51 6.30
N ASN A 462 -17.09 -1.51 5.08
CA ASN A 462 -17.48 -0.56 4.03
C ASN A 462 -18.93 -0.77 3.59
N PHE A 463 -19.39 -2.02 3.49
CA PHE A 463 -20.77 -2.32 3.16
C PHE A 463 -21.74 -1.75 4.22
N ILE A 464 -21.47 -1.98 5.50
CA ILE A 464 -22.24 -1.39 6.61
C ILE A 464 -22.18 0.14 6.56
N SER A 465 -21.00 0.71 6.26
CA SER A 465 -20.82 2.16 6.13
C SER A 465 -21.68 2.73 5.01
N ASN A 466 -21.76 2.04 3.89
CA ASN A 466 -22.57 2.44 2.75
C ASN A 466 -24.08 2.35 3.03
N ILE A 467 -24.52 1.38 3.85
CA ILE A 467 -25.92 1.36 4.33
C ILE A 467 -26.22 2.62 5.15
N GLY A 468 -25.32 2.99 6.08
CA GLY A 468 -25.43 4.23 6.85
C GLY A 468 -25.46 5.47 5.94
N TYR A 469 -24.55 5.52 4.96
CA TYR A 469 -24.49 6.58 3.96
C TYR A 469 -25.79 6.72 3.17
N VAL A 470 -26.40 5.62 2.72
CA VAL A 470 -27.68 5.63 2.01
C VAL A 470 -28.79 6.18 2.92
N GLY A 471 -28.84 5.73 4.18
CA GLY A 471 -29.81 6.23 5.17
C GLY A 471 -29.69 7.74 5.39
N ILE A 472 -28.46 8.24 5.55
CA ILE A 472 -28.19 9.68 5.68
C ILE A 472 -28.55 10.42 4.40
N SER A 473 -28.23 9.89 3.22
CA SER A 473 -28.49 10.55 1.93
C SER A 473 -29.99 10.70 1.65
N ILE A 474 -30.78 9.67 1.96
CA ILE A 474 -32.24 9.71 1.78
C ILE A 474 -32.88 10.71 2.74
N VAL A 475 -32.59 10.60 4.04
CA VAL A 475 -33.20 11.47 5.07
C VAL A 475 -32.69 12.91 4.93
N GLY A 476 -31.39 13.09 4.72
CA GLY A 476 -30.77 14.38 4.45
C GLY A 476 -31.32 15.04 3.18
N GLY A 477 -31.51 14.28 2.10
CA GLY A 477 -32.13 14.78 0.87
C GLY A 477 -33.55 15.33 1.09
N ILE A 478 -34.36 14.64 1.89
CA ILE A 478 -35.71 15.12 2.28
C ILE A 478 -35.64 16.38 3.15
N TRP A 479 -34.59 16.56 3.92
CA TRP A 479 -34.44 17.73 4.79
C TRP A 479 -33.88 18.96 4.07
N ILE A 480 -33.06 18.77 3.03
CA ILE A 480 -32.66 19.85 2.12
C ILE A 480 -33.90 20.43 1.44
N THR A 481 -34.81 19.58 0.95
CA THR A 481 -36.02 20.04 0.25
C THR A 481 -36.99 20.78 1.17
N LYS A 482 -36.89 20.55 2.50
CA LYS A 482 -37.64 21.29 3.52
C LYS A 482 -36.87 22.47 4.12
N SER A 483 -35.66 22.76 3.63
CA SER A 483 -34.76 23.82 4.13
C SER A 483 -34.40 23.71 5.63
N LEU A 484 -34.41 22.51 6.22
CA LEU A 484 -33.96 22.29 7.60
C LEU A 484 -32.44 22.15 7.72
N LEU A 485 -31.75 21.76 6.64
CA LEU A 485 -30.29 21.61 6.59
C LEU A 485 -29.75 22.18 5.28
N GLY A 486 -28.54 22.73 5.33
CA GLY A 486 -27.78 23.11 4.14
C GLY A 486 -27.13 21.91 3.45
N LEU A 487 -26.74 22.09 2.17
CA LEU A 487 -25.99 21.08 1.43
C LEU A 487 -24.63 20.77 2.08
N GLY A 488 -23.98 21.80 2.65
CA GLY A 488 -22.71 21.67 3.37
C GLY A 488 -22.83 20.83 4.64
N ASP A 489 -23.93 20.96 5.38
CA ASP A 489 -24.15 20.22 6.63
C ASP A 489 -24.25 18.72 6.39
N ILE A 490 -24.93 18.30 5.31
CA ILE A 490 -25.06 16.87 4.96
C ILE A 490 -23.74 16.31 4.45
N LEU A 491 -22.97 17.08 3.68
CA LEU A 491 -21.65 16.67 3.24
C LEU A 491 -20.70 16.48 4.44
N ALA A 492 -20.70 17.44 5.37
CA ALA A 492 -19.95 17.36 6.62
C ALA A 492 -20.41 16.17 7.47
N PHE A 493 -21.72 15.95 7.57
CA PHE A 493 -22.29 14.84 8.33
C PHE A 493 -21.89 13.47 7.77
N ILE A 494 -21.93 13.31 6.45
CA ILE A 494 -21.46 12.10 5.76
C ILE A 494 -19.98 11.85 6.09
N GLN A 495 -19.15 12.90 6.08
CA GLN A 495 -17.73 12.79 6.39
C GLN A 495 -17.51 12.38 7.86
N TYR A 496 -18.21 13.02 8.82
CA TYR A 496 -18.13 12.67 10.24
C TYR A 496 -18.62 11.23 10.49
N SER A 497 -19.70 10.80 9.85
CA SER A 497 -20.22 9.43 9.96
C SER A 497 -19.20 8.38 9.51
N ARG A 498 -18.49 8.62 8.41
CA ARG A 498 -17.43 7.70 7.95
C ARG A 498 -16.23 7.71 8.90
N SER A 499 -15.78 8.90 9.31
CA SER A 499 -14.64 9.05 10.21
C SER A 499 -14.91 8.52 11.63
N PHE A 500 -16.16 8.47 12.08
CA PHE A 500 -16.57 7.90 13.36
C PHE A 500 -16.27 6.39 13.48
N THR A 501 -16.32 5.65 12.37
CA THR A 501 -16.20 4.18 12.39
C THR A 501 -14.77 3.70 12.59
N MET A 502 -13.78 4.40 12.02
CA MET A 502 -12.38 3.94 12.01
C MET A 502 -11.73 3.88 13.40
N PRO A 503 -11.87 4.90 14.29
CA PRO A 503 -11.34 4.84 15.66
C PRO A 503 -11.89 3.69 16.50
N ILE A 504 -13.14 3.27 16.24
CA ILE A 504 -13.77 2.15 16.95
C ILE A 504 -13.04 0.84 16.64
N VAL A 505 -12.77 0.58 15.36
CA VAL A 505 -12.02 -0.60 14.91
C VAL A 505 -10.59 -0.58 15.47
N GLN A 506 -9.94 0.59 15.46
CA GLN A 506 -8.61 0.75 16.02
C GLN A 506 -8.57 0.45 17.52
N THR A 507 -9.53 0.99 18.29
CA THR A 507 -9.63 0.75 19.73
C THR A 507 -9.82 -0.74 20.05
N ALA A 508 -10.62 -1.45 19.25
CA ALA A 508 -10.82 -2.89 19.41
C ALA A 508 -9.53 -3.71 19.21
N ASN A 509 -8.68 -3.32 18.25
CA ASN A 509 -7.41 -4.01 18.00
C ASN A 509 -6.40 -3.79 19.14
N ILE A 510 -6.41 -2.60 19.75
CA ILE A 510 -5.46 -2.26 20.83
C ILE A 510 -5.74 -3.07 22.11
N ALA A 511 -6.97 -3.52 22.35
CA ALA A 511 -7.28 -4.36 23.51
C ALA A 511 -6.43 -5.64 23.56
N ASN A 512 -6.17 -6.28 22.41
CA ASN A 512 -5.28 -7.44 22.33
C ASN A 512 -3.83 -7.08 22.64
N VAL A 513 -3.38 -5.91 22.18
CA VAL A 513 -2.02 -5.41 22.46
C VAL A 513 -1.85 -5.19 23.96
N ILE A 514 -2.79 -4.49 24.62
CA ILE A 514 -2.77 -4.26 26.06
C ILE A 514 -2.69 -5.57 26.85
N GLN A 515 -3.47 -6.58 26.46
CA GLN A 515 -3.43 -7.88 27.13
C GLN A 515 -2.05 -8.54 27.02
N SER A 516 -1.43 -8.49 25.84
CA SER A 516 -0.05 -8.98 25.63
C SER A 516 0.95 -8.20 26.49
N THR A 517 0.79 -6.88 26.56
CA THR A 517 1.69 -6.01 27.33
C THR A 517 1.61 -6.29 28.82
N ILE A 518 0.42 -6.59 29.34
CA ILE A 518 0.25 -6.97 30.75
C ILE A 518 1.00 -8.27 31.03
N ALA A 519 0.87 -9.29 30.19
CA ALA A 519 1.60 -10.56 30.36
C ALA A 519 3.13 -10.39 30.28
N CYS A 520 3.62 -9.56 29.36
CA CYS A 520 5.04 -9.19 29.28
C CYS A 520 5.50 -8.44 30.54
N ALA A 521 4.70 -7.48 31.03
CA ALA A 521 4.99 -6.74 32.24
C ALA A 521 5.04 -7.65 33.47
N GLU A 522 4.08 -8.56 33.63
CA GLU A 522 4.08 -9.55 34.71
C GLU A 522 5.37 -10.40 34.71
N ARG A 523 5.82 -10.87 33.54
CA ARG A 523 7.07 -11.63 33.40
C ARG A 523 8.32 -10.83 33.79
N VAL A 524 8.35 -9.53 33.48
CA VAL A 524 9.45 -8.64 33.88
C VAL A 524 9.41 -8.37 35.38
N PHE A 525 8.24 -8.07 35.94
CA PHE A 525 8.07 -7.86 37.38
C PHE A 525 8.36 -9.13 38.19
N GLN A 526 8.08 -10.32 37.66
CA GLN A 526 8.51 -11.58 38.28
C GLN A 526 10.03 -11.64 38.49
N ILE A 527 10.85 -11.12 37.56
CA ILE A 527 12.31 -11.04 37.76
C ILE A 527 12.63 -10.04 38.87
N LEU A 528 12.00 -8.87 38.83
CA LEU A 528 12.25 -7.79 39.80
C LEU A 528 11.83 -8.17 41.23
N ASP A 529 10.78 -8.98 41.36
CA ASP A 529 10.21 -9.45 42.61
C ASP A 529 10.87 -10.74 43.13
N GLU A 530 11.71 -11.39 42.33
CA GLU A 530 12.43 -12.61 42.73
C GLU A 530 13.34 -12.34 43.96
N GLU A 531 13.45 -13.32 44.85
CA GLU A 531 14.25 -13.20 46.06
C GLU A 531 15.75 -13.04 45.73
N GLU A 532 16.37 -12.00 46.29
CA GLU A 532 17.79 -11.70 46.09
C GLU A 532 18.69 -12.59 46.97
N GLU A 533 19.97 -12.68 46.60
CA GLU A 533 20.98 -13.34 47.42
C GLU A 533 21.05 -12.66 48.81
N ILE A 534 20.95 -13.45 49.88
CA ILE A 534 20.92 -12.96 51.27
C ILE A 534 22.13 -12.06 51.50
N PRO A 535 22.00 -10.79 51.92
CA PRO A 535 23.16 -9.91 52.10
C PRO A 535 24.19 -10.47 53.09
N ASP A 536 25.46 -10.13 52.90
CA ASP A 536 26.51 -10.46 53.87
C ASP A 536 26.20 -9.82 55.23
N SER A 537 26.60 -10.48 56.32
CA SER A 537 26.47 -9.92 57.68
C SER A 537 27.22 -8.59 57.79
N ALA A 538 26.70 -7.64 58.56
CA ALA A 538 27.38 -6.37 58.83
C ALA A 538 28.75 -6.57 59.49
N ASP A 539 28.91 -7.67 60.23
CA ASP A 539 30.14 -8.06 60.91
C ASP A 539 30.99 -9.07 60.10
N ALA A 540 30.73 -9.21 58.79
CA ALA A 540 31.44 -10.17 57.95
C ALA A 540 32.95 -9.86 57.92
N VAL A 541 33.74 -10.91 58.15
CA VAL A 541 35.20 -10.85 58.27
C VAL A 541 35.86 -10.90 56.89
N VAL A 542 36.97 -10.20 56.76
CA VAL A 542 37.90 -10.33 55.64
C VAL A 542 39.12 -11.10 56.13
N LEU A 543 39.40 -12.25 55.53
CA LEU A 543 40.59 -13.05 55.85
C LEU A 543 41.81 -12.45 55.15
N GLU A 544 42.75 -11.92 55.93
CA GLU A 544 44.04 -11.48 55.42
C GLU A 544 44.99 -12.67 55.28
N ASN A 545 45.53 -12.89 54.08
CA ASN A 545 46.50 -13.95 53.76
C ASN A 545 46.05 -15.37 54.14
N PRO A 546 44.96 -15.88 53.55
CA PRO A 546 44.44 -17.21 53.81
C PRO A 546 45.47 -18.30 53.49
N ASN A 547 45.51 -19.33 54.32
CA ASN A 547 46.37 -20.51 54.19
C ASN A 547 45.75 -21.58 53.29
N GLY A 548 44.42 -21.61 53.16
CA GLY A 548 43.70 -22.52 52.28
C GLY A 548 43.36 -23.87 52.91
N GLU A 549 43.25 -23.94 54.24
CA GLU A 549 42.68 -25.10 54.93
C GLU A 549 41.15 -25.08 54.79
N VAL A 550 40.53 -26.22 54.46
CA VAL A 550 39.08 -26.32 54.25
C VAL A 550 38.52 -27.47 55.09
N THR A 551 37.48 -27.18 55.88
CA THR A 551 36.83 -28.18 56.74
C THR A 551 35.31 -28.16 56.55
N PHE A 552 34.71 -29.34 56.39
CA PHE A 552 33.26 -29.56 56.42
C PHE A 552 32.92 -30.28 57.72
N GLU A 553 31.96 -29.73 58.47
CA GLU A 553 31.49 -30.28 59.75
C GLU A 553 29.99 -30.56 59.64
N HIS A 554 29.63 -31.85 59.57
CA HIS A 554 28.25 -32.35 59.53
C HIS A 554 27.34 -31.62 58.52
N VAL A 555 27.83 -31.45 57.29
CA VAL A 555 27.14 -30.63 56.27
C VAL A 555 26.00 -31.40 55.60
N ASP A 556 24.81 -30.80 55.62
CA ASP A 556 23.62 -31.27 54.91
C ASP A 556 23.24 -30.28 53.80
N PHE A 557 22.91 -30.80 52.62
CA PHE A 557 22.46 -29.98 51.50
C PHE A 557 21.41 -30.66 50.61
N ARG A 558 20.44 -29.87 50.16
CA ARG A 558 19.40 -30.25 49.20
C ARG A 558 19.05 -29.09 48.27
N TYR A 559 18.92 -29.35 46.97
CA TYR A 559 18.42 -28.35 46.00
C TYR A 559 16.90 -28.14 46.12
N VAL A 560 16.18 -29.24 46.38
CA VAL A 560 14.73 -29.28 46.57
C VAL A 560 14.48 -29.83 47.98
N GLU A 561 13.54 -29.23 48.70
CA GLU A 561 13.38 -29.47 50.15
C GLU A 561 13.11 -30.95 50.50
N ASP A 562 12.42 -31.66 49.61
CA ASP A 562 12.03 -33.05 49.77
C ASP A 562 13.06 -34.08 49.22
N VAL A 563 14.15 -33.63 48.59
CA VAL A 563 15.13 -34.53 47.94
C VAL A 563 16.53 -34.25 48.51
N PRO A 564 16.97 -35.00 49.54
CA PRO A 564 18.31 -34.83 50.08
C PRO A 564 19.36 -35.21 49.03
N LEU A 565 20.48 -34.47 49.02
CA LEU A 565 21.61 -34.77 48.15
C LEU A 565 22.87 -35.08 48.97
N ILE A 566 23.24 -34.20 49.90
CA ILE A 566 24.37 -34.41 50.81
C ILE A 566 23.80 -34.56 52.23
N GLU A 567 24.21 -35.61 52.92
CA GLU A 567 23.82 -35.91 54.31
C GLU A 567 25.09 -36.17 55.15
N ASP A 568 25.21 -35.46 56.27
CA ASP A 568 26.26 -35.56 57.29
C ASP A 568 27.70 -35.61 56.75
N MET A 569 28.03 -34.71 55.83
CA MET A 569 29.33 -34.71 55.17
C MET A 569 30.41 -34.07 56.05
N ASN A 570 31.49 -34.82 56.28
CA ASN A 570 32.66 -34.41 57.03
C ASN A 570 33.91 -34.53 56.14
N LEU A 571 34.72 -33.47 56.08
CA LEU A 571 35.91 -33.40 55.23
C LEU A 571 36.94 -32.48 55.87
N ASP A 572 38.21 -32.88 55.88
CA ASP A 572 39.32 -32.07 56.40
C ASP A 572 40.46 -32.02 55.37
N VAL A 573 40.68 -30.84 54.77
CA VAL A 573 41.67 -30.61 53.73
C VAL A 573 42.72 -29.63 54.24
N LYS A 574 43.97 -30.09 54.36
CA LYS A 574 45.08 -29.25 54.80
C LYS A 574 45.61 -28.37 53.67
N LYS A 575 46.28 -27.29 54.06
CA LYS A 575 46.98 -26.38 53.14
C LYS A 575 47.86 -27.15 52.16
N GLY A 576 47.67 -26.87 50.87
CA GLY A 576 48.49 -27.43 49.80
C GLY A 576 48.13 -28.85 49.38
N HIS A 577 47.10 -29.46 49.99
CA HIS A 577 46.61 -30.76 49.52
C HIS A 577 45.95 -30.63 48.15
N THR A 578 46.23 -31.61 47.28
CA THR A 578 45.47 -31.91 46.07
C THR A 578 44.41 -32.96 46.43
N VAL A 579 43.15 -32.57 46.25
CA VAL A 579 41.97 -33.39 46.52
C VAL A 579 41.34 -33.80 45.20
N ALA A 580 41.41 -35.09 44.86
CA ALA A 580 40.76 -35.63 43.67
C ALA A 580 39.31 -36.03 43.99
N ILE A 581 38.33 -35.47 43.26
CA ILE A 581 36.91 -35.79 43.38
C ILE A 581 36.54 -36.74 42.25
N VAL A 582 36.15 -37.97 42.61
CA VAL A 582 35.92 -39.07 41.67
C VAL A 582 34.52 -39.65 41.89
N GLY A 583 33.84 -40.03 40.80
CA GLY A 583 32.52 -40.66 40.87
C GLY A 583 31.76 -40.58 39.55
N PRO A 584 30.65 -41.30 39.39
CA PRO A 584 29.85 -41.29 38.18
C PRO A 584 29.27 -39.89 37.88
N THR A 585 28.80 -39.67 36.66
CA THR A 585 28.05 -38.46 36.30
C THR A 585 26.81 -38.37 37.19
N GLY A 586 26.52 -37.18 37.73
CA GLY A 586 25.41 -36.99 38.69
C GLY A 586 25.72 -37.39 40.15
N ALA A 587 26.95 -37.78 40.48
CA ALA A 587 27.33 -38.13 41.85
C ALA A 587 27.37 -36.97 42.86
N GLY A 588 27.18 -35.71 42.43
CA GLY A 588 27.25 -34.53 43.30
C GLY A 588 28.58 -33.75 43.27
N LYS A 589 29.51 -34.08 42.37
CA LYS A 589 30.84 -33.43 42.26
C LYS A 589 30.77 -31.90 42.09
N THR A 590 29.96 -31.43 41.14
CA THR A 590 29.72 -29.98 40.91
C THR A 590 29.01 -29.32 42.09
N THR A 591 28.19 -30.07 42.84
CA THR A 591 27.52 -29.53 44.03
C THR A 591 28.52 -29.21 45.13
N LEU A 592 29.51 -30.08 45.36
CA LEU A 592 30.58 -29.81 46.32
C LEU A 592 31.31 -28.48 46.00
N VAL A 593 31.61 -28.27 44.72
CA VAL A 593 32.21 -27.04 44.20
C VAL A 593 31.31 -25.82 44.45
N ASN A 594 30.01 -25.95 44.15
CA ASN A 594 29.04 -24.87 44.36
C ASN A 594 28.92 -24.46 45.84
N LEU A 595 29.03 -25.42 46.76
CA LEU A 595 28.99 -25.17 48.20
C LEU A 595 30.27 -24.49 48.70
N LEU A 596 31.45 -24.89 48.20
CA LEU A 596 32.73 -24.22 48.52
C LEU A 596 32.72 -22.74 48.14
N MET A 597 32.14 -22.42 46.99
CA MET A 597 32.02 -21.06 46.46
C MET A 597 30.89 -20.25 47.09
N ARG A 598 30.10 -20.88 47.99
CA ARG A 598 28.88 -20.31 48.57
C ARG A 598 27.95 -19.75 47.48
N PHE A 599 27.73 -20.53 46.42
CA PHE A 599 26.66 -20.25 45.45
C PHE A 599 25.30 -20.75 45.93
N TYR A 600 25.33 -21.70 46.87
CA TYR A 600 24.17 -22.21 47.58
C TYR A 600 24.46 -22.19 49.08
N GLU A 601 23.43 -21.90 49.87
CA GLU A 601 23.49 -21.99 51.33
C GLU A 601 23.19 -23.44 51.76
N ILE A 602 23.89 -23.91 52.80
CA ILE A 602 23.72 -25.25 53.37
C ILE A 602 22.48 -25.33 54.27
N ASN A 603 21.89 -26.52 54.41
CA ASN A 603 20.73 -26.73 55.28
C ASN A 603 21.14 -26.94 56.75
N ALA A 604 22.23 -27.65 56.99
CA ALA A 604 22.80 -27.87 58.32
C ALA A 604 24.32 -28.06 58.24
N GLY A 605 25.00 -27.98 59.38
CA GLY A 605 26.46 -28.08 59.49
C GLY A 605 27.18 -26.76 59.26
N LYS A 606 28.49 -26.84 59.02
CA LYS A 606 29.36 -25.68 58.75
C LYS A 606 30.44 -26.03 57.74
N ILE A 607 30.75 -25.09 56.86
CA ILE A 607 31.94 -25.13 55.99
C ILE A 607 32.88 -24.02 56.48
N LYS A 608 34.13 -24.36 56.76
CA LYS A 608 35.14 -23.43 57.28
C LYS A 608 36.33 -23.33 56.35
N ILE A 609 36.88 -22.13 56.22
CA ILE A 609 38.17 -21.86 55.61
C ILE A 609 39.08 -21.27 56.69
N ASP A 610 40.24 -21.88 56.90
CA ASP A 610 41.19 -21.52 57.97
C ASP A 610 40.53 -21.38 59.35
N GLY A 611 39.52 -22.22 59.62
CA GLY A 611 38.76 -22.23 60.88
C GLY A 611 37.59 -21.24 60.97
N VAL A 612 37.41 -20.33 60.01
CA VAL A 612 36.30 -19.37 59.94
C VAL A 612 35.20 -19.89 59.04
N ASN A 613 33.93 -19.80 59.49
CA ASN A 613 32.80 -20.26 58.69
C ASN A 613 32.61 -19.37 57.45
N ILE A 614 32.36 -19.98 56.29
CA ILE A 614 32.13 -19.25 55.02
C ILE A 614 30.94 -18.27 55.07
N ASN A 615 30.00 -18.50 56.00
CA ASN A 615 28.86 -17.60 56.21
C ASN A 615 29.26 -16.29 56.89
N ASP A 616 30.35 -16.31 57.67
CA ASP A 616 30.88 -15.16 58.40
C ASP A 616 31.93 -14.39 57.58
N ILE A 617 32.31 -14.88 56.40
CA ILE A 617 33.26 -14.24 55.47
C ILE A 617 32.48 -13.44 54.43
N LYS A 618 32.98 -12.24 54.09
CA LYS A 618 32.41 -11.44 52.99
C LYS A 618 32.51 -12.22 51.68
N ARG A 619 31.40 -12.39 50.94
CA ARG A 619 31.35 -13.25 49.73
C ARG A 619 32.34 -12.83 48.65
N SER A 620 32.54 -11.52 48.46
CA SER A 620 33.53 -11.04 47.49
C SER A 620 34.94 -11.51 47.82
N GLU A 621 35.30 -11.53 49.10
CA GLU A 621 36.62 -11.96 49.56
C GLU A 621 36.72 -13.48 49.56
N LEU A 622 35.65 -14.18 49.96
CA LEU A 622 35.55 -15.62 49.82
C LEU A 622 35.85 -16.06 48.39
N ARG A 623 35.14 -15.51 47.40
CA ARG A 623 35.27 -15.90 45.99
C ARG A 623 36.62 -15.50 45.38
N LYS A 624 37.27 -14.42 45.85
CA LYS A 624 38.65 -14.06 45.47
C LYS A 624 39.70 -15.08 45.92
N MET A 625 39.43 -15.82 47.01
CA MET A 625 40.34 -16.88 47.46
C MET A 625 40.36 -18.07 46.52
N PHE A 626 39.32 -18.24 45.69
CA PHE A 626 39.19 -19.35 44.76
C PHE A 626 39.56 -18.94 43.34
N GLY A 627 40.22 -19.84 42.61
CA GLY A 627 40.30 -19.76 41.15
C GLY A 627 39.74 -21.02 40.52
N MET A 628 38.96 -20.82 39.46
CA MET A 628 38.27 -21.90 38.78
C MET A 628 38.79 -22.07 37.36
N VAL A 629 39.09 -23.31 36.98
CA VAL A 629 39.37 -23.70 35.60
C VAL A 629 38.42 -24.84 35.25
N LEU A 630 37.35 -24.49 34.54
CA LEU A 630 36.31 -25.42 34.11
C LEU A 630 36.72 -26.16 32.81
N GLN A 631 36.07 -27.30 32.56
CA GLN A 631 36.19 -28.02 31.28
C GLN A 631 35.71 -27.14 30.12
N ASP A 632 34.51 -26.58 30.24
CA ASP A 632 33.97 -25.61 29.29
C ASP A 632 34.45 -24.22 29.66
N THR A 633 35.57 -23.83 29.06
CA THR A 633 36.24 -22.56 29.33
C THR A 633 35.39 -21.38 28.87
N TRP A 634 35.19 -20.40 29.75
CA TRP A 634 34.49 -19.16 29.42
C TRP A 634 35.45 -18.00 29.13
N LEU A 635 35.32 -17.45 27.94
CA LEU A 635 36.00 -16.22 27.48
C LEU A 635 34.93 -15.26 26.99
N TYR A 636 35.16 -13.96 27.12
CA TYR A 636 34.23 -12.95 26.65
C TYR A 636 34.78 -12.25 25.40
N ASN A 637 33.88 -11.60 24.65
CA ASN A 637 34.26 -10.82 23.49
C ASN A 637 35.16 -9.64 23.88
N GLY A 638 36.38 -9.66 23.40
CA GLY A 638 37.43 -8.74 23.79
C GLY A 638 38.80 -9.27 23.39
N SER A 639 39.85 -8.50 23.65
CA SER A 639 41.20 -8.95 23.29
C SER A 639 41.70 -10.07 24.21
N ILE A 640 42.72 -10.82 23.76
CA ILE A 640 43.39 -11.83 24.60
C ILE A 640 43.95 -11.20 25.88
N LYS A 641 44.56 -10.00 25.78
CA LYS A 641 45.05 -9.28 26.98
C LYS A 641 43.93 -9.00 27.97
N ASP A 642 42.75 -8.57 27.52
CA ASP A 642 41.64 -8.21 28.40
C ASP A 642 41.11 -9.47 29.09
N ASN A 643 40.98 -10.57 28.35
CA ASN A 643 40.57 -11.86 28.88
C ASN A 643 41.52 -12.41 29.95
N ILE A 644 42.83 -12.22 29.82
CA ILE A 644 43.81 -12.60 30.86
C ILE A 644 43.73 -11.61 32.03
N ALA A 645 43.70 -10.30 31.75
CA ALA A 645 43.63 -9.22 32.74
C ALA A 645 42.39 -9.30 33.64
N TYR A 646 41.31 -9.93 33.18
CA TYR A 646 40.12 -10.21 33.98
C TYR A 646 40.42 -10.92 35.30
N GLY A 647 41.53 -11.66 35.40
CA GLY A 647 41.95 -12.33 36.64
C GLY A 647 42.40 -11.37 37.75
N SER A 648 42.82 -10.15 37.44
CA SER A 648 43.28 -9.18 38.45
C SER A 648 43.06 -7.74 37.99
N GLU A 649 42.37 -6.94 38.80
CA GLU A 649 42.20 -5.51 38.56
C GLU A 649 43.57 -4.80 38.50
N GLY A 650 43.74 -3.92 37.52
CA GLY A 650 44.96 -3.13 37.36
C GLY A 650 46.20 -3.90 36.89
N ALA A 651 46.04 -5.14 36.38
CA ALA A 651 47.17 -5.94 35.87
C ALA A 651 47.95 -5.22 34.77
N THR A 652 49.28 -5.16 34.92
CA THR A 652 50.14 -4.57 33.89
C THR A 652 50.35 -5.55 32.73
N MET A 653 50.77 -5.04 31.57
CA MET A 653 51.12 -5.90 30.43
C MET A 653 52.24 -6.90 30.79
N GLU A 654 53.16 -6.53 31.68
CA GLU A 654 54.22 -7.43 32.15
C GLU A 654 53.66 -8.60 32.96
N ASP A 655 52.67 -8.33 33.83
CA ASP A 655 51.98 -9.37 34.60
C ASP A 655 51.20 -10.32 33.69
N ILE A 656 50.50 -9.78 32.69
CA ILE A 656 49.76 -10.55 31.68
C ILE A 656 50.71 -11.48 30.92
N VAL A 657 51.85 -10.97 30.43
CA VAL A 657 52.85 -11.77 29.71
C VAL A 657 53.49 -12.81 30.63
N ARG A 658 53.76 -12.47 31.90
CA ARG A 658 54.31 -13.43 32.88
C ARG A 658 53.34 -14.57 33.13
N ALA A 659 52.05 -14.27 33.32
CA ALA A 659 51.01 -15.28 33.50
C ALA A 659 50.82 -16.15 32.25
N ALA A 660 50.80 -15.54 31.07
CA ALA A 660 50.72 -16.27 29.79
C ALA A 660 51.92 -17.19 29.55
N LYS A 661 53.14 -16.78 29.95
CA LYS A 661 54.32 -17.65 29.88
C LYS A 661 54.24 -18.82 30.85
N ALA A 662 53.82 -18.56 32.09
CA ALA A 662 53.63 -19.58 33.11
C ALA A 662 52.54 -20.61 32.74
N ALA A 663 51.55 -20.19 31.96
CA ALA A 663 50.52 -21.05 31.39
C ALA A 663 50.90 -21.64 30.01
N HIS A 664 52.12 -21.44 29.50
CA HIS A 664 52.53 -21.86 28.15
C HIS A 664 51.69 -21.30 26.98
N ALA A 665 50.95 -20.20 27.20
CA ALA A 665 50.13 -19.53 26.21
C ALA A 665 50.90 -18.50 25.36
N ASP A 666 51.96 -17.87 25.89
CA ASP A 666 52.66 -16.74 25.25
C ASP A 666 53.12 -17.03 23.82
N HIS A 667 53.60 -18.25 23.52
CA HIS A 667 54.05 -18.60 22.19
C HIS A 667 52.92 -18.51 21.16
N PHE A 668 51.78 -19.15 21.41
CA PHE A 668 50.71 -19.15 20.40
C PHE A 668 50.10 -17.76 20.27
N ILE A 669 49.99 -17.01 21.38
CA ILE A 669 49.47 -15.64 21.36
C ILE A 669 50.34 -14.78 20.44
N ARG A 670 51.66 -14.84 20.57
CA ARG A 670 52.59 -14.08 19.71
C ARG A 670 52.61 -14.50 18.25
N THR A 671 52.14 -15.70 17.93
CA THR A 671 52.03 -16.16 16.53
C THR A 671 50.75 -15.72 15.85
N LEU A 672 49.77 -15.21 16.60
CA LEU A 672 48.57 -14.60 16.02
C LEU A 672 48.93 -13.25 15.36
N PRO A 673 48.23 -12.85 14.28
CA PRO A 673 48.53 -11.60 13.56
C PRO A 673 48.58 -10.34 14.44
N GLU A 674 47.72 -10.28 15.46
CA GLU A 674 47.59 -9.13 16.37
C GLU A 674 48.15 -9.43 17.77
N GLY A 675 48.83 -10.57 17.96
CA GLY A 675 49.41 -10.93 19.25
C GLY A 675 48.38 -10.95 20.38
N TYR A 676 48.69 -10.25 21.46
CA TYR A 676 47.81 -10.08 22.63
C TYR A 676 46.60 -9.18 22.38
N ASP A 677 46.62 -8.35 21.33
CA ASP A 677 45.50 -7.48 20.95
C ASP A 677 44.46 -8.23 20.10
N THR A 678 44.74 -9.47 19.69
CA THR A 678 43.79 -10.30 18.93
C THR A 678 42.44 -10.37 19.64
N VAL A 679 41.38 -9.95 18.94
CA VAL A 679 40.01 -9.96 19.45
C VAL A 679 39.40 -11.36 19.35
N LEU A 680 38.95 -11.90 20.48
CA LEU A 680 38.19 -13.14 20.58
C LEU A 680 36.70 -12.82 20.41
N ASN A 681 35.96 -13.64 19.67
CA ASN A 681 34.50 -13.55 19.61
C ASN A 681 33.86 -14.24 20.83
N GLU A 682 32.56 -14.00 21.08
CA GLU A 682 31.85 -14.53 22.27
C GLU A 682 31.92 -16.07 22.38
N GLU A 683 31.87 -16.77 21.25
CA GLU A 683 32.01 -18.24 21.22
C GLU A 683 33.47 -18.73 21.22
N GLY A 684 34.44 -17.81 21.13
CA GLY A 684 35.87 -18.09 21.00
C GLY A 684 36.23 -19.01 19.84
N THR A 685 35.44 -19.06 18.76
CA THR A 685 35.61 -20.00 17.63
C THR A 685 36.85 -19.72 16.79
N ASN A 686 37.49 -18.56 16.98
CA ASN A 686 38.74 -18.19 16.34
C ASN A 686 40.00 -18.75 17.02
N ILE A 687 39.86 -19.52 18.11
CA ILE A 687 40.96 -20.23 18.78
C ILE A 687 40.55 -21.68 19.12
N SER A 688 41.53 -22.58 19.23
CA SER A 688 41.27 -23.98 19.55
C SER A 688 40.84 -24.16 21.01
N GLN A 689 40.13 -25.25 21.31
CA GLN A 689 39.70 -25.58 22.68
C GLN A 689 40.89 -25.63 23.66
N GLY A 690 42.00 -26.25 23.27
CA GLY A 690 43.19 -26.29 24.11
C GLY A 690 43.82 -24.92 24.34
N GLN A 691 43.79 -24.03 23.34
CA GLN A 691 44.23 -22.64 23.52
C GLN A 691 43.34 -21.86 24.49
N LYS A 692 42.01 -22.05 24.43
CA LYS A 692 41.07 -21.45 25.40
C LYS A 692 41.38 -21.89 26.84
N GLN A 693 41.73 -23.16 27.01
CA GLN A 693 42.10 -23.72 28.31
C GLN A 693 43.39 -23.09 28.84
N LEU A 694 44.42 -22.94 27.99
CA LEU A 694 45.66 -22.25 28.37
C LEU A 694 45.42 -20.77 28.74
N LEU A 695 44.52 -20.06 28.06
CA LEU A 695 44.15 -18.68 28.43
C LEU A 695 43.44 -18.61 29.79
N THR A 696 42.54 -19.55 30.06
CA THR A 696 41.83 -19.63 31.34
C THR A 696 42.79 -19.96 32.48
N ILE A 697 43.78 -20.84 32.23
CA ILE A 697 44.86 -21.11 33.19
C ILE A 697 45.72 -19.86 33.40
N ALA A 698 46.07 -19.12 32.35
CA ALA A 698 46.81 -17.86 32.48
C ALA A 698 46.05 -16.84 33.33
N ARG A 699 44.73 -16.73 33.15
CA ARG A 699 43.84 -15.89 33.98
C ARG A 699 43.89 -16.33 35.45
N ALA A 700 43.81 -17.63 35.74
CA ALA A 700 43.89 -18.15 37.09
C ALA A 700 45.28 -17.94 37.73
N ILE A 701 46.36 -18.09 36.96
CA ILE A 701 47.73 -17.78 37.43
C ILE A 701 47.85 -16.30 37.80
N LEU A 702 47.28 -15.40 36.97
CA LEU A 702 47.31 -13.97 37.24
C LEU A 702 46.52 -13.61 38.51
N ALA A 703 45.35 -14.22 38.70
CA ALA A 703 44.52 -14.02 39.89
C ALA A 703 45.19 -14.48 41.19
N ASN A 704 46.13 -15.43 41.08
CA ASN A 704 46.91 -15.97 42.20
C ASN A 704 46.05 -16.42 43.43
N PRO A 705 45.03 -17.27 43.22
CA PRO A 705 44.09 -17.70 44.28
C PRO A 705 44.73 -18.67 45.28
N THR A 706 44.25 -18.71 46.52
CA THR A 706 44.76 -19.65 47.54
C THR A 706 44.23 -21.07 47.35
N ILE A 707 42.98 -21.19 46.88
CA ILE A 707 42.30 -22.46 46.65
C ILE A 707 41.95 -22.57 45.16
N LEU A 708 42.14 -23.74 44.57
CA LEU A 708 41.83 -24.00 43.16
C LEU A 708 40.69 -25.00 43.03
N ILE A 709 39.83 -24.76 42.04
CA ILE A 709 38.84 -25.72 41.57
C ILE A 709 39.15 -25.99 40.10
N LEU A 710 39.48 -27.24 39.79
CA LEU A 710 39.95 -27.67 38.48
C LEU A 710 39.05 -28.78 37.97
N ASP A 711 38.47 -28.61 36.79
CA ASP A 711 37.66 -29.64 36.13
C ASP A 711 38.44 -30.23 34.96
N GLU A 712 38.99 -31.43 35.17
CA GLU A 712 39.92 -32.04 34.24
C GLU A 712 39.21 -32.87 33.18
N ALA A 713 38.94 -32.25 32.03
CA ALA A 713 38.60 -32.98 30.82
C ALA A 713 39.25 -32.33 29.59
N THR A 714 40.09 -33.11 28.92
CA THR A 714 40.85 -32.71 27.71
C THR A 714 40.36 -33.45 26.46
N SER A 715 39.13 -33.98 26.49
CA SER A 715 38.56 -34.63 25.32
C SER A 715 38.51 -33.62 24.19
N SER A 716 39.08 -33.97 23.03
CA SER A 716 39.18 -33.15 21.81
C SER A 716 40.32 -32.12 21.71
N VAL A 717 41.39 -32.28 22.51
CA VAL A 717 42.64 -31.48 22.37
C VAL A 717 43.74 -32.29 21.70
N ASP A 718 44.60 -31.64 20.88
CA ASP A 718 45.77 -32.30 20.29
C ASP A 718 46.83 -32.64 21.36
N THR A 719 47.54 -33.76 21.18
CA THR A 719 48.50 -34.30 22.16
C THR A 719 49.59 -33.30 22.57
N ARG A 720 50.00 -32.38 21.66
CA ARG A 720 51.04 -31.39 21.98
C ARG A 720 50.48 -30.32 22.91
N THR A 721 49.30 -29.78 22.60
CA THR A 721 48.62 -28.78 23.44
C THR A 721 48.22 -29.38 24.79
N GLU A 722 47.80 -30.64 24.82
CA GLU A 722 47.49 -31.39 26.04
C GLU A 722 48.68 -31.42 27.02
N VAL A 723 49.89 -31.72 26.54
CA VAL A 723 51.10 -31.69 27.37
C VAL A 723 51.37 -30.29 27.93
N LEU A 724 51.09 -29.24 27.16
CA LEU A 724 51.24 -27.86 27.64
C LEU A 724 50.22 -27.54 28.74
N ILE A 725 48.96 -27.98 28.57
CA ILE A 725 47.89 -27.81 29.56
C ILE A 725 48.26 -28.52 30.86
N GLN A 726 48.72 -29.78 30.80
CA GLN A 726 49.12 -30.51 32.00
C GLN A 726 50.27 -29.81 32.75
N LYS A 727 51.28 -29.31 32.03
CA LYS A 727 52.38 -28.53 32.64
C LYS A 727 51.88 -27.23 33.27
N ALA A 728 50.99 -26.52 32.58
CA ALA A 728 50.39 -25.30 33.07
C ALA A 728 49.54 -25.55 34.34
N MET A 729 48.76 -26.63 34.37
CA MET A 729 47.96 -27.06 35.53
C MET A 729 48.84 -27.45 36.71
N ALA A 730 49.90 -28.25 36.49
CA ALA A 730 50.84 -28.61 37.54
C ALA A 730 51.54 -27.38 38.15
N ASN A 731 51.90 -26.40 37.31
CA ASN A 731 52.47 -25.13 37.76
C ASN A 731 51.44 -24.30 38.55
N LEU A 732 50.18 -24.27 38.11
CA LEU A 732 49.09 -23.58 38.80
C LEU A 732 48.83 -24.19 40.20
N MET A 733 48.80 -25.52 40.31
CA MET A 733 48.54 -26.25 41.56
C MET A 733 49.66 -26.16 42.61
N ALA A 734 50.88 -25.81 42.20
CA ALA A 734 52.04 -25.82 43.10
C ALA A 734 51.82 -24.92 44.34
N ASN A 735 51.96 -25.50 45.54
CA ASN A 735 51.78 -24.87 46.85
C ASN A 735 50.37 -24.28 47.11
N ARG A 736 49.32 -24.81 46.45
CA ARG A 736 47.94 -24.38 46.64
C ARG A 736 47.03 -25.56 46.95
N THR A 737 46.02 -25.33 47.78
CA THR A 737 44.98 -26.32 48.01
C THR A 737 44.14 -26.45 46.75
N SER A 738 44.03 -27.66 46.19
CA SER A 738 43.45 -27.85 44.85
C SER A 738 42.39 -28.94 44.87
N PHE A 739 41.15 -28.60 44.53
CA PHE A 739 40.06 -29.54 44.30
C PHE A 739 39.99 -29.86 42.81
N VAL A 740 40.29 -31.10 42.45
CA VAL A 740 40.34 -31.55 41.06
C VAL A 740 39.23 -32.56 40.80
N ILE A 741 38.27 -32.21 39.95
CA ILE A 741 37.31 -33.17 39.39
C ILE A 741 38.09 -33.98 38.36
N ALA A 742 38.54 -35.15 38.78
CA ALA A 742 39.56 -35.89 38.04
C ALA A 742 38.93 -36.98 37.18
N HIS A 743 39.24 -36.94 35.88
CA HIS A 743 38.95 -38.02 34.94
C HIS A 743 40.20 -38.82 34.56
N ARG A 744 41.40 -38.29 34.82
CA ARG A 744 42.66 -38.97 34.54
C ARG A 744 43.19 -39.73 35.74
N LEU A 745 43.63 -40.95 35.47
CA LEU A 745 44.22 -41.81 36.48
C LEU A 745 45.48 -41.21 37.13
N SER A 746 46.32 -40.52 36.37
CA SER A 746 47.54 -39.88 36.90
C SER A 746 47.20 -38.86 37.99
N THR A 747 46.22 -37.99 37.73
CA THR A 747 45.77 -36.96 38.66
C THR A 747 45.13 -37.56 39.90
N ILE A 748 44.33 -38.61 39.73
CA ILE A 748 43.71 -39.33 40.85
C ILE A 748 44.78 -40.00 41.71
N ARG A 749 45.76 -40.68 41.10
CA ARG A 749 46.81 -41.44 41.80
C ARG A 749 47.73 -40.52 42.59
N ASP A 750 48.08 -39.38 42.01
CA ASP A 750 49.06 -38.45 42.57
C ASP A 750 48.44 -37.50 43.62
N ALA A 751 47.10 -37.54 43.83
CA ALA A 751 46.41 -36.74 44.82
C ALA A 751 46.64 -37.23 46.26
N GLU A 752 46.84 -36.29 47.20
CA GLU A 752 46.99 -36.59 48.63
C GLU A 752 45.69 -37.15 49.24
N LEU A 753 44.54 -36.70 48.75
CA LEU A 753 43.22 -37.13 49.21
C LEU A 753 42.30 -37.40 48.02
N ILE A 754 41.64 -38.56 48.02
CA ILE A 754 40.64 -38.94 47.01
C ILE A 754 39.28 -38.99 47.69
N LEU A 755 38.32 -38.27 47.13
CA LEU A 755 36.91 -38.24 47.52
C LEU A 755 36.08 -39.00 46.51
N VAL A 756 35.59 -40.18 46.90
CA VAL A 756 34.74 -40.99 46.05
C VAL A 756 33.29 -40.66 46.37
N MET A 757 32.62 -39.98 45.45
CA MET A 757 31.24 -39.56 45.60
C MET A 757 30.29 -40.49 44.85
N ASN A 758 29.15 -40.80 45.47
CA ASN A 758 28.04 -41.48 44.81
C ASN A 758 26.71 -40.98 45.39
N LYS A 759 25.78 -40.60 44.50
CA LYS A 759 24.45 -40.05 44.86
C LYS A 759 24.50 -38.93 45.92
N GLY A 760 25.53 -38.08 45.87
CA GLY A 760 25.71 -36.94 46.76
C GLY A 760 26.33 -37.25 48.12
N THR A 761 26.65 -38.50 48.43
CA THR A 761 27.39 -38.87 49.64
C THR A 761 28.84 -39.23 49.30
N ILE A 762 29.77 -38.94 50.22
CA ILE A 762 31.14 -39.46 50.14
C ILE A 762 31.09 -40.91 50.64
N ILE A 763 31.26 -41.86 49.72
CA ILE A 763 31.24 -43.30 50.05
C ILE A 763 32.60 -43.80 50.52
N GLU A 764 33.69 -43.23 49.98
CA GLU A 764 35.05 -43.59 50.35
C GLU A 764 35.96 -42.36 50.35
N MET A 765 36.91 -42.34 51.28
CA MET A 765 37.91 -41.29 51.46
C MET A 765 39.24 -41.92 51.84
N GLY A 766 40.33 -41.44 51.25
CA GLY A 766 41.70 -41.89 51.53
C GLY A 766 42.66 -41.55 50.38
N ASN A 767 43.91 -42.00 50.48
CA ASN A 767 44.84 -41.92 49.35
C ASN A 767 44.69 -43.14 48.41
N HIS A 768 45.36 -43.09 47.26
CA HIS A 768 45.29 -44.14 46.22
C HIS A 768 45.50 -45.56 46.78
N ASN A 769 46.58 -45.76 47.55
CA ASN A 769 46.94 -47.08 48.07
C ASN A 769 45.90 -47.57 49.10
N GLN A 770 45.45 -46.71 49.99
CA GLN A 770 44.46 -47.03 51.01
C GLN A 770 43.12 -47.44 50.40
N LEU A 771 42.67 -46.76 49.34
CA LEU A 771 41.41 -47.07 48.68
C LEU A 771 41.49 -48.34 47.82
N LEU A 772 42.63 -48.60 47.19
CA LEU A 772 42.85 -49.82 46.43
C LEU A 772 42.89 -51.07 47.34
N GLU A 773 43.54 -50.97 48.50
CA GLU A 773 43.58 -52.04 49.51
C GLU A 773 42.20 -52.37 50.10
N LYS A 774 41.30 -51.37 50.20
CA LYS A 774 39.91 -51.57 50.67
C LYS A 774 39.06 -52.38 49.69
N GLY A 775 39.45 -52.48 48.41
CA GLY A 775 38.72 -53.26 47.41
C GLY A 775 37.28 -52.79 47.19
N GLY A 776 36.99 -51.51 47.40
CA GLY A 776 35.65 -50.93 47.29
C GLY A 776 35.37 -50.29 45.93
N PHE A 777 34.46 -49.32 45.89
CA PHE A 777 34.00 -48.66 44.65
C PHE A 777 35.15 -47.99 43.89
N TYR A 778 36.12 -47.41 44.60
CA TYR A 778 37.32 -46.86 43.97
C TYR A 778 38.13 -47.91 43.22
N ALA A 779 38.33 -49.09 43.82
CA ALA A 779 39.11 -50.16 43.23
C ALA A 779 38.41 -50.72 41.99
N ASP A 780 37.09 -50.86 42.02
CA ASP A 780 36.28 -51.26 40.86
C ASP A 780 36.40 -50.24 39.71
N LEU A 781 36.26 -48.94 40.03
CA LEU A 781 36.42 -47.88 39.05
C LEU A 781 37.82 -47.87 38.45
N TYR A 782 38.85 -48.00 39.30
CA TYR A 782 40.25 -48.09 38.90
C TYR A 782 40.47 -49.28 37.95
N ASN A 783 40.08 -50.49 38.36
CA ASN A 783 40.27 -51.71 37.57
C ASN A 783 39.50 -51.66 36.25
N SER A 784 38.28 -51.09 36.23
CA SER A 784 37.49 -50.97 35.00
C SER A 784 38.15 -50.11 33.92
N GLN A 785 38.97 -49.12 34.30
CA GLN A 785 39.76 -48.33 33.34
C GLN A 785 40.91 -49.14 32.72
N PHE A 786 41.39 -50.19 33.37
CA PHE A 786 42.40 -51.11 32.82
C PHE A 786 41.78 -52.28 32.06
N SER A 787 40.62 -52.80 32.48
CA SER A 787 39.92 -53.90 31.80
C SER A 787 39.45 -53.54 30.39
N GLY A 788 39.24 -52.25 30.10
CA GLY A 788 38.97 -51.77 28.74
C GLY A 788 40.17 -51.85 27.78
N ALA A 789 41.41 -51.89 28.31
CA ALA A 789 42.62 -52.06 27.51
C ALA A 789 42.93 -53.54 27.21
N ASP A 790 42.51 -54.48 28.07
CA ASP A 790 42.73 -55.91 27.86
C ASP A 790 41.78 -56.51 26.80
N LEU A 791 40.60 -55.92 26.57
CA LEU A 791 39.63 -56.38 25.56
C LEU A 791 40.10 -56.15 24.11
N GLU A 792 41.01 -55.22 23.84
CA GLU A 792 41.64 -55.09 22.51
C GLU A 792 42.66 -56.20 22.24
N THR A 793 43.19 -56.85 23.29
CA THR A 793 44.20 -57.91 23.15
C THR A 793 43.59 -59.29 22.94
N GLU A 794 42.37 -59.53 23.41
CA GLU A 794 41.61 -60.78 23.13
C GLU A 794 40.82 -60.71 21.81
N ALA A 795 40.57 -59.52 21.24
CA ALA A 795 39.90 -59.37 19.96
C ALA A 795 40.81 -59.61 18.72
N VAL A 796 42.10 -59.87 18.94
CA VAL A 796 43.10 -60.20 17.89
C VAL A 796 43.70 -61.60 18.07
N GLY A 797 42.99 -62.50 18.79
CA GLY A 797 43.34 -63.92 18.92
C GLY A 797 42.66 -64.80 17.89
#